data_AF-A0A961MMS6-F1
#
_entry.id   AF-A0A961MMS6-F1
#
_cell.length_a   1.000
_cell.length_b   1.000
_cell.length_c   1.000
_cell.angle_alpha   90.00
_cell.angle_beta   90.00
_cell.angle_gamma   90.00
#
_symmetry.space_group_name_H-M   'P 1'
#
loop_
_entity.id
_entity.type
_entity.pdbx_description
1 polymer ?
#
loop_
_entity_poly.entity_id
_entity_poly.type
_entity_poly.pdbx_seq_one_letter_code
_entity_poly.pdbx_strand_id
1 'polypeptide(L)'
;MLADPRVAVAVKAICAATRAKTELTVLGLGEEGVVVTDGASIWKLFDRWSAQKAEAAVPVLERLITQGDAGAALKAPLSLRRIPSGWVLELPHEISQPWSGGHGPGLVELLADLHRAGLAFRNLHPKNLRVVGETVRLIDYGADLVFVDDPRAQGLDFLQMCRRAWLCWRWFWREDLQALMRCALTADDLPELSGHDALVQAVRMRLGLCRPEDPLPARALELQPERVLVLEGGEGREAVDLSRIGARVIVQEPDPATDLSEAALIAAPFDLTIWRSGAGLMDVAAFDRLLVKLRRVTAPQGRILLELPHPAYGHRLRFAGPRVLIGRKTVAGAPQGPGERVLRRRLGRAGLRLVARHERLGIEVERFEPAADLLVLELEIVPVSQTALLIKACAMDAEALSAHVHDVHDALAQGTMPRETVLALDTRQSGFVRAHTKGDLAALRASADRLLAAGEIDRIVETPEDPLELRALNRRWFGLDLAATHSAGGAACAAFLTGLDACDAPRILHADLDMMIGPDGPGQDTLADMEAALDADPAAVSASFPIARAAPAPWTATDQGRPWRVESRLGLVDMARMRRLLPLPNAEEARAPQLSWHRALDQAVASRAANSLRGGGGALCIHPPNSRKGDLAAWEALRMAIARGKVPVVQHGHVEWTGPPEDWCLPERHERFVFVLCGRNVMPERFRRCWESVLRQRRDDWGAIVIDDASEPWIGDEMAQILAPHSDRVSFLRRRRRGGSLAGLTHAVREICSCGDQMIVTLDSDDHLIGDGVLDRLDLACREGADLLVGSMLRTDKAAFYPVQFHDLLAARGGNVWQHLRCFRKALFDAVPDEFLKLDGEYVDLATDWAFMPPVAVLARNPVWIRDVLYLHEPGVARTLARASEREAIIGRLMARLPLLEAMSC
;
A
#
# COMPACT_ATOMS: atom_id res chain seq x y z
N MET A 1 26.19 35.12 -28.19
CA MET A 1 25.64 34.33 -29.33
C MET A 1 25.49 35.18 -30.59
N LEU A 2 24.75 36.30 -30.56
CA LEU A 2 24.52 37.14 -31.77
C LEU A 2 25.78 37.81 -32.36
N ALA A 3 26.86 37.94 -31.58
CA ALA A 3 28.14 38.49 -32.05
C ALA A 3 29.08 37.43 -32.67
N ASP A 4 28.70 36.15 -32.70
CA ASP A 4 29.54 35.11 -33.32
C ASP A 4 29.44 35.21 -34.85
N PRO A 5 30.56 35.32 -35.59
CA PRO A 5 30.56 35.48 -37.03
C PRO A 5 29.87 34.32 -37.77
N ARG A 6 29.83 33.11 -37.19
CA ARG A 6 29.13 31.95 -37.78
C ARG A 6 27.64 32.19 -37.90
N VAL A 7 27.04 32.94 -36.98
CA VAL A 7 25.60 33.21 -36.96
C VAL A 7 25.19 34.04 -38.17
N ALA A 8 25.91 35.12 -38.47
CA ALA A 8 25.62 35.96 -39.63
C ALA A 8 25.78 35.20 -40.96
N VAL A 9 26.82 34.37 -41.05
CA VAL A 9 27.05 33.50 -42.22
C VAL A 9 25.91 32.48 -42.36
N ALA A 10 25.48 31.86 -41.26
CA ALA A 10 24.42 30.86 -41.28
C ALA A 10 23.07 31.46 -41.68
N VAL A 11 22.67 32.59 -41.09
CA VAL A 11 21.43 33.29 -41.45
C VAL A 11 21.41 33.64 -42.94
N LYS A 12 22.51 34.21 -43.46
CA LYS A 12 22.62 34.54 -44.88
C LYS A 12 22.53 33.31 -45.78
N ALA A 13 23.25 32.24 -45.43
CA ALA A 13 23.27 31.00 -46.20
C ALA A 13 21.91 30.31 -46.21
N ILE A 14 21.20 30.29 -45.08
CA ILE A 14 19.86 29.69 -44.96
C ILE A 14 18.85 30.52 -45.76
N CYS A 15 18.80 31.85 -45.61
CA CYS A 15 17.90 32.70 -46.39
C CYS A 15 18.12 32.58 -47.91
N ALA A 16 19.36 32.34 -48.35
CA ALA A 16 19.67 32.16 -49.77
C ALA A 16 19.29 30.77 -50.30
N ALA A 17 19.27 29.74 -49.43
CA ALA A 17 19.07 28.35 -49.82
C ALA A 17 17.67 27.80 -49.53
N THR A 18 16.85 28.53 -48.78
CA THR A 18 15.51 28.07 -48.36
C THR A 18 14.44 29.14 -48.61
N ARG A 19 13.18 28.84 -48.30
CA ARG A 19 12.05 29.80 -48.37
C ARG A 19 11.86 30.59 -47.06
N ALA A 20 12.89 30.61 -46.20
CA ALA A 20 12.85 31.30 -44.92
C ALA A 20 12.51 32.79 -45.06
N LYS A 21 11.78 33.35 -44.09
CA LYS A 21 11.62 34.82 -43.97
C LYS A 21 12.97 35.49 -43.74
N THR A 22 13.09 36.76 -44.14
CA THR A 22 14.31 37.56 -43.97
C THR A 22 14.66 37.83 -42.50
N GLU A 23 13.69 37.79 -41.59
CA GLU A 23 13.90 37.96 -40.15
C GLU A 23 13.94 36.61 -39.43
N LEU A 24 15.15 36.06 -39.27
CA LEU A 24 15.40 34.81 -38.56
C LEU A 24 15.83 35.05 -37.12
N THR A 25 15.27 34.28 -36.19
CA THR A 25 15.66 34.25 -34.78
C THR A 25 16.66 33.11 -34.54
N VAL A 26 17.75 33.39 -33.82
CA VAL A 26 18.76 32.37 -33.49
C VAL A 26 18.32 31.57 -32.27
N LEU A 27 18.18 30.26 -32.43
CA LEU A 27 17.79 29.33 -31.36
C LEU A 27 18.99 28.72 -30.64
N GLY A 28 20.13 28.56 -31.33
CA GLY A 28 21.30 27.96 -30.73
C GLY A 28 22.54 27.98 -31.61
N LEU A 29 23.70 27.89 -30.97
CA LEU A 29 25.01 27.78 -31.59
C LEU A 29 25.73 26.58 -30.95
N GLY A 30 26.00 25.55 -31.74
CA GLY A 30 26.69 24.33 -31.29
C GLY A 30 28.05 24.13 -31.96
N GLU A 31 28.71 23.03 -31.59
CA GLU A 31 29.99 22.62 -32.19
C GLU A 31 29.83 22.24 -33.67
N GLU A 32 28.70 21.63 -34.04
CA GLU A 32 28.47 21.13 -35.40
C GLU A 32 27.77 22.14 -36.32
N GLY A 33 27.04 23.10 -35.75
CA GLY A 33 26.16 23.96 -36.54
C GLY A 33 25.48 25.12 -35.80
N VAL A 34 24.79 25.95 -36.58
CA VAL A 34 23.97 27.09 -36.13
C VAL A 34 22.49 26.78 -36.37
N VAL A 35 21.64 27.04 -35.38
CA VAL A 35 20.18 26.78 -35.43
C VAL A 35 19.40 28.08 -35.40
N VAL A 36 18.48 28.26 -36.36
CA VAL A 36 17.64 29.45 -36.52
C VAL A 36 16.18 29.07 -36.81
N THR A 37 15.24 29.97 -36.57
CA THR A 37 13.80 29.80 -36.83
C THR A 37 13.16 31.07 -37.36
N ASP A 38 12.09 30.92 -38.14
CA ASP A 38 11.17 32.02 -38.53
C ASP A 38 9.82 31.97 -37.79
N GLY A 39 9.71 31.07 -36.80
CA GLY A 39 8.49 30.78 -36.05
C GLY A 39 7.59 29.70 -36.67
N ALA A 40 7.86 29.26 -37.89
CA ALA A 40 7.14 28.18 -38.57
C ALA A 40 8.02 26.96 -38.85
N SER A 41 9.30 27.16 -39.16
CA SER A 41 10.28 26.09 -39.38
C SER A 41 11.60 26.39 -38.68
N ILE A 42 12.32 25.33 -38.31
CA ILE A 42 13.67 25.41 -37.74
C ILE A 42 14.66 24.97 -38.82
N TRP A 43 15.74 25.70 -38.97
CA TRP A 43 16.87 25.32 -39.82
C TRP A 43 18.15 25.18 -39.01
N LYS A 44 18.86 24.07 -39.20
CA LYS A 44 20.21 23.84 -38.66
C LYS A 44 21.20 23.77 -39.81
N LEU A 45 22.12 24.73 -39.87
CA LEU A 45 23.26 24.69 -40.78
C LEU A 45 24.41 23.97 -40.10
N PHE A 46 24.78 22.81 -40.62
CA PHE A 46 26.02 22.09 -40.26
C PHE A 46 27.19 22.68 -41.05
N ASP A 47 27.87 23.66 -40.47
CA ASP A 47 29.01 24.38 -41.05
C ASP A 47 30.37 23.74 -40.71
N ARG A 48 30.39 22.72 -39.83
CA ARG A 48 31.61 22.09 -39.30
C ARG A 48 31.68 20.57 -39.44
N TRP A 49 30.84 19.97 -40.27
CA TRP A 49 30.98 18.54 -40.59
C TRP A 49 32.18 18.29 -41.49
N SER A 50 33.05 17.37 -41.06
CA SER A 50 34.06 16.76 -41.94
C SER A 50 33.38 15.83 -42.95
N ALA A 51 34.10 15.44 -44.00
CA ALA A 51 33.59 14.48 -44.98
C ALA A 51 33.13 13.17 -44.30
N GLN A 52 33.92 12.65 -43.35
CA GLN A 52 33.61 11.45 -42.59
C GLN A 52 32.36 11.63 -41.71
N LYS A 53 32.20 12.77 -41.02
CA LYS A 53 31.00 13.04 -40.21
C LYS A 53 29.75 13.11 -41.10
N ALA A 54 29.84 13.78 -42.24
CA ALA A 54 28.73 13.87 -43.19
C ALA A 54 28.39 12.49 -43.77
N GLU A 55 29.38 11.68 -44.13
CA GLU A 55 29.19 10.31 -44.64
C GLU A 55 28.45 9.41 -43.63
N ALA A 56 28.69 9.59 -42.33
CA ALA A 56 27.98 8.87 -41.29
C ALA A 56 26.56 9.44 -41.00
N ALA A 57 26.41 10.77 -40.92
CA ALA A 57 25.19 11.41 -40.45
C ALA A 57 24.10 11.58 -41.53
N VAL A 58 24.50 11.85 -42.78
CA VAL A 58 23.58 12.12 -43.89
C VAL A 58 22.62 10.94 -44.14
N PRO A 59 23.09 9.67 -44.23
CA PRO A 59 22.19 8.53 -44.45
C PRO A 59 21.14 8.34 -43.34
N VAL A 60 21.51 8.65 -42.09
CA VAL A 60 20.59 8.59 -40.94
C VAL A 60 19.47 9.62 -41.09
N LEU A 61 19.82 10.86 -41.41
CA LEU A 61 18.86 11.95 -41.56
C LEU A 61 17.97 11.77 -42.81
N GLU A 62 18.54 11.33 -43.93
CA GLU A 62 17.77 11.03 -45.15
C GLU A 62 16.76 9.91 -44.90
N ARG A 63 17.13 8.88 -44.13
CA ARG A 63 16.19 7.83 -43.74
C ARG A 63 15.07 8.38 -42.86
N LEU A 64 15.36 9.22 -41.86
CA LEU A 64 14.32 9.84 -41.02
C LEU A 64 13.36 10.70 -41.84
N ILE A 65 13.87 11.47 -42.80
CA ILE A 65 13.04 12.25 -43.75
C ILE A 65 12.15 11.31 -44.57
N THR A 66 12.71 10.22 -45.07
CA THR A 66 11.99 9.27 -45.95
C THR A 66 10.95 8.45 -45.20
N GLN A 67 11.25 8.02 -43.97
CA GLN A 67 10.37 7.21 -43.13
C GLN A 67 9.25 8.02 -42.50
N GLY A 68 9.45 9.32 -42.30
CA GLY A 68 8.52 10.17 -41.56
C GLY A 68 8.60 9.94 -40.05
N ASP A 69 7.62 10.47 -39.32
CA ASP A 69 7.58 10.39 -37.86
C ASP A 69 7.55 8.92 -37.40
N ALA A 70 8.59 8.48 -36.66
CA ALA A 70 8.67 7.13 -36.10
C ALA A 70 7.72 6.91 -34.90
N GLY A 71 7.13 7.99 -34.40
CA GLY A 71 6.18 7.98 -33.31
C GLY A 71 5.82 9.37 -32.82
N ALA A 72 5.30 9.44 -31.59
CA ALA A 72 4.77 10.66 -31.03
C ALA A 72 5.84 11.60 -30.49
N ALA A 73 7.07 11.15 -30.23
CA ALA A 73 8.17 11.86 -29.56
C ALA A 73 9.33 12.25 -30.51
N LEU A 74 9.72 11.39 -31.45
CA LEU A 74 10.75 11.67 -32.46
C LEU A 74 10.14 12.28 -33.74
N LYS A 75 10.51 13.54 -34.06
CA LYS A 75 10.01 14.25 -35.24
C LYS A 75 10.93 14.05 -36.44
N ALA A 76 10.35 13.70 -37.59
CA ALA A 76 11.09 13.61 -38.83
C ALA A 76 11.52 15.02 -39.28
N PRO A 77 12.77 15.17 -39.74
CA PRO A 77 13.16 16.35 -40.48
C PRO A 77 12.36 16.46 -41.79
N LEU A 78 12.13 17.69 -42.25
CA LEU A 78 11.38 17.99 -43.46
C LEU A 78 12.26 17.88 -44.71
N SER A 79 13.53 18.31 -44.61
CA SER A 79 14.48 18.20 -45.72
C SER A 79 15.93 18.31 -45.24
N LEU A 80 16.86 17.76 -46.02
CA LEU A 80 18.30 17.93 -45.87
C LEU A 80 18.88 18.33 -47.23
N ARG A 81 19.66 19.41 -47.28
CA ARG A 81 20.23 19.94 -48.53
C ARG A 81 21.71 20.29 -48.36
N ARG A 82 22.53 19.92 -49.33
CA ARG A 82 23.92 20.37 -49.41
C ARG A 82 24.01 21.74 -50.08
N ILE A 83 24.74 22.66 -49.46
CA ILE A 83 25.01 24.02 -49.96
C ILE A 83 26.52 24.30 -49.90
N PRO A 84 27.02 25.39 -50.51
CA PRO A 84 28.46 25.70 -50.47
C PRO A 84 29.01 25.86 -49.04
N SER A 85 28.19 26.36 -48.12
CA SER A 85 28.57 26.60 -46.72
C SER A 85 28.39 25.38 -45.79
N GLY A 86 27.96 24.22 -46.30
CA GLY A 86 27.71 23.02 -45.49
C GLY A 86 26.40 22.29 -45.82
N TRP A 87 25.77 21.72 -44.80
CA TRP A 87 24.47 21.03 -44.95
C TRP A 87 23.37 21.75 -44.16
N VAL A 88 22.20 21.94 -44.76
CA VAL A 88 21.04 22.57 -44.10
C VAL A 88 19.97 21.53 -43.86
N LEU A 89 19.65 21.29 -42.59
CA LEU A 89 18.52 20.47 -42.15
C LEU A 89 17.34 21.36 -41.78
N GLU A 90 16.16 21.00 -42.25
CA GLU A 90 14.90 21.67 -41.98
C GLU A 90 14.04 20.78 -41.07
N LEU A 91 13.49 21.35 -40.00
CA LEU A 91 12.71 20.68 -38.96
C LEU A 91 11.40 21.45 -38.71
N PRO A 92 10.30 20.77 -38.32
CA PRO A 92 9.09 21.46 -37.90
C PRO A 92 9.35 22.29 -36.63
N HIS A 93 8.77 23.48 -36.55
CA HIS A 93 8.82 24.31 -35.34
C HIS A 93 7.61 24.02 -34.43
N GLU A 94 7.88 23.64 -33.18
CA GLU A 94 6.86 23.49 -32.13
C GLU A 94 7.22 24.42 -30.96
N ILE A 95 6.21 25.13 -30.43
CA ILE A 95 6.38 25.89 -29.18
C ILE A 95 6.64 24.88 -28.06
N SER A 96 7.80 25.01 -27.42
CA SER A 96 8.29 24.03 -26.44
C SER A 96 9.06 24.70 -25.30
N GLN A 97 9.21 23.97 -24.20
CA GLN A 97 9.98 24.40 -23.03
C GLN A 97 11.29 23.60 -22.92
N PRO A 98 12.36 24.16 -22.33
CA PRO A 98 13.54 23.37 -21.95
C PRO A 98 13.13 22.19 -21.05
N TRP A 99 13.67 21.00 -21.30
CA TRP A 99 13.46 19.87 -20.40
C TRP A 99 14.40 19.97 -19.19
N SER A 100 13.87 19.68 -18.00
CA SER A 100 14.56 19.82 -16.71
C SER A 100 14.40 18.56 -15.87
N GLY A 101 14.69 17.39 -16.45
CA GLY A 101 14.49 16.10 -15.80
C GLY A 101 13.03 15.66 -15.72
N GLY A 102 12.77 14.53 -15.06
CA GLY A 102 11.41 14.01 -14.94
C GLY A 102 10.76 13.63 -16.28
N HIS A 103 9.44 13.76 -16.38
CA HIS A 103 8.66 13.37 -17.57
C HIS A 103 8.92 11.92 -18.02
N GLY A 104 8.91 10.98 -17.07
CA GLY A 104 9.25 9.59 -17.32
C GLY A 104 8.46 8.94 -18.47
N PRO A 105 7.13 9.13 -18.61
CA PRO A 105 6.37 8.60 -19.75
C PRO A 105 6.88 9.11 -21.10
N GLY A 106 7.14 10.43 -21.20
CA GLY A 106 7.63 11.04 -22.43
C GLY A 106 9.05 10.61 -22.77
N LEU A 107 9.90 10.38 -21.75
CA LEU A 107 11.24 9.84 -21.94
C LEU A 107 11.21 8.39 -22.45
N VAL A 108 10.34 7.54 -21.89
CA VAL A 108 10.14 6.16 -22.37
C VAL A 108 9.68 6.13 -23.82
N GLU A 109 8.74 7.00 -24.21
CA GLU A 109 8.30 7.14 -25.60
C GLU A 109 9.43 7.57 -26.53
N LEU A 110 10.25 8.56 -26.12
CA LEU A 110 11.38 9.01 -26.93
C LEU A 110 12.39 7.89 -27.19
N LEU A 111 12.76 7.13 -26.14
CA LEU A 111 13.69 6.01 -26.28
C LEU A 111 13.10 4.89 -27.15
N ALA A 112 11.80 4.62 -27.03
CA ALA A 112 11.11 3.66 -27.87
C ALA A 112 11.03 4.11 -29.34
N ASP A 113 10.76 5.40 -29.60
CA ASP A 113 10.69 5.95 -30.96
C ASP A 113 12.05 5.92 -31.66
N LEU A 114 13.14 6.24 -30.94
CA LEU A 114 14.50 6.09 -31.44
C LEU A 114 14.78 4.62 -31.82
N HIS A 115 14.41 3.68 -30.95
CA HIS A 115 14.58 2.25 -31.23
C HIS A 115 13.77 1.76 -32.43
N ARG A 116 12.48 2.16 -32.55
CA ARG A 116 11.63 1.84 -33.71
C ARG A 116 12.20 2.38 -35.03
N ALA A 117 12.86 3.54 -34.99
CA ALA A 117 13.57 4.09 -36.14
C ALA A 117 14.85 3.32 -36.50
N GLY A 118 15.29 2.37 -35.66
CA GLY A 118 16.56 1.66 -35.76
C GLY A 118 17.75 2.53 -35.35
N LEU A 119 17.53 3.42 -34.38
CA LEU A 119 18.49 4.45 -33.97
C LEU A 119 18.81 4.41 -32.47
N ALA A 120 20.04 4.82 -32.16
CA ALA A 120 20.47 5.18 -30.83
C ALA A 120 21.05 6.60 -30.87
N PHE A 121 20.84 7.36 -29.79
CA PHE A 121 21.38 8.70 -29.65
C PHE A 121 22.49 8.71 -28.61
N ARG A 122 23.74 8.79 -29.10
CA ARG A 122 24.93 8.70 -28.24
C ARG A 122 25.09 9.88 -27.31
N ASN A 123 24.52 11.04 -27.65
CA ASN A 123 24.69 12.29 -26.91
C ASN A 123 23.41 12.77 -26.19
N LEU A 124 22.67 11.84 -25.59
CA LEU A 124 21.50 12.19 -24.79
C LEU A 124 21.93 13.04 -23.58
N HIS A 125 21.35 14.24 -23.49
CA HIS A 125 21.67 15.27 -22.48
C HIS A 125 20.46 16.21 -22.33
N PRO A 126 20.17 16.79 -21.14
CA PRO A 126 19.00 17.66 -20.96
C PRO A 126 18.90 18.81 -21.97
N LYS A 127 20.03 19.45 -22.28
CA LYS A 127 20.14 20.54 -23.27
C LYS A 127 19.68 20.17 -24.70
N ASN A 128 19.65 18.88 -25.02
CA ASN A 128 19.25 18.35 -26.33
C ASN A 128 17.78 17.94 -26.37
N LEU A 129 17.03 18.18 -25.29
CA LEU A 129 15.64 17.79 -25.11
C LEU A 129 14.74 18.99 -24.84
N ARG A 130 13.48 18.90 -25.31
CA ARG A 130 12.41 19.88 -25.06
C ARG A 130 11.12 19.19 -24.64
N VAL A 131 10.20 19.95 -24.05
CA VAL A 131 8.86 19.46 -23.67
C VAL A 131 7.79 20.17 -24.46
N VAL A 132 6.88 19.41 -25.06
CA VAL A 132 5.64 19.87 -25.71
C VAL A 132 4.46 19.15 -25.06
N GLY A 133 3.74 19.83 -24.17
CA GLY A 133 2.73 19.18 -23.32
C GLY A 133 3.38 18.15 -22.38
N GLU A 134 2.99 16.87 -22.48
CA GLU A 134 3.63 15.76 -21.76
C GLU A 134 4.73 15.05 -22.57
N THR A 135 4.98 15.47 -23.82
CA THR A 135 5.90 14.78 -24.73
C THR A 135 7.33 15.32 -24.60
N VAL A 136 8.31 14.42 -24.49
CA VAL A 136 9.74 14.77 -24.55
C VAL A 136 10.23 14.67 -26.00
N ARG A 137 10.81 15.76 -26.50
CA ARG A 137 11.28 15.94 -27.88
C ARG A 137 12.80 15.92 -27.94
N LEU A 138 13.37 15.19 -28.88
CA LEU A 138 14.77 15.37 -29.30
C LEU A 138 14.86 16.57 -30.26
N ILE A 139 15.79 17.48 -30.00
CA ILE A 139 16.04 18.65 -30.86
C ILE A 139 17.44 18.67 -31.51
N ASP A 140 18.37 17.85 -31.02
CA ASP A 140 19.74 17.83 -31.54
C ASP A 140 19.93 16.69 -32.55
N TYR A 141 19.55 16.95 -33.80
CA TYR A 141 19.80 16.06 -34.92
C TYR A 141 21.21 16.30 -35.46
N GLY A 142 22.02 15.25 -35.58
CA GLY A 142 23.42 15.38 -35.97
C GLY A 142 24.17 14.04 -36.00
N ALA A 143 25.50 14.09 -35.94
CA ALA A 143 26.35 12.91 -36.05
C ALA A 143 26.25 11.92 -34.87
N ASP A 144 25.64 12.34 -33.75
CA ASP A 144 25.40 11.49 -32.57
C ASP A 144 24.20 10.55 -32.71
N LEU A 145 23.38 10.71 -33.76
CA LEU A 145 22.36 9.74 -34.13
C LEU A 145 22.99 8.66 -35.01
N VAL A 146 22.95 7.42 -34.53
CA VAL A 146 23.59 6.29 -35.20
C VAL A 146 22.61 5.15 -35.45
N PHE A 147 22.86 4.39 -36.51
CA PHE A 147 22.14 3.15 -36.75
C PHE A 147 22.52 2.09 -35.72
N VAL A 148 21.50 1.38 -35.24
CA VAL A 148 21.65 0.21 -34.40
C VAL A 148 20.80 -0.91 -34.96
N ASP A 149 21.45 -2.06 -35.20
CA ASP A 149 20.77 -3.32 -35.45
C ASP A 149 20.60 -4.06 -34.12
N ASP A 150 19.54 -3.71 -33.41
CA ASP A 150 19.26 -4.22 -32.06
C ASP A 150 17.79 -4.58 -31.91
N PRO A 151 17.30 -5.66 -32.55
CA PRO A 151 15.89 -6.03 -32.50
C PRO A 151 15.38 -6.37 -31.10
N ARG A 152 16.28 -6.59 -30.12
CA ARG A 152 15.94 -6.99 -28.75
C ARG A 152 16.11 -5.87 -27.71
N ALA A 153 16.59 -4.69 -28.12
CA ALA A 153 16.88 -3.57 -27.22
C ALA A 153 17.88 -3.98 -26.11
N GLN A 154 18.96 -4.65 -26.50
CA GLN A 154 20.04 -5.17 -25.63
C GLN A 154 21.44 -4.77 -26.12
N GLY A 155 21.54 -4.08 -27.25
CA GLY A 155 22.79 -3.63 -27.83
C GLY A 155 23.46 -2.55 -26.97
N LEU A 156 24.79 -2.49 -27.06
CA LEU A 156 25.61 -1.59 -26.25
C LEU A 156 25.18 -0.11 -26.37
N ASP A 157 25.00 0.36 -27.61
CA ASP A 157 24.59 1.75 -27.89
C ASP A 157 23.21 2.08 -27.27
N PHE A 158 22.27 1.13 -27.30
CA PHE A 158 20.95 1.29 -26.67
C PHE A 158 21.04 1.35 -25.14
N LEU A 159 21.77 0.42 -24.52
CA LEU A 159 21.94 0.39 -23.06
C LEU A 159 22.69 1.62 -22.55
N GLN A 160 23.72 2.09 -23.25
CA GLN A 160 24.43 3.33 -22.92
C GLN A 160 23.51 4.56 -23.06
N MET A 161 22.66 4.60 -24.09
CA MET A 161 21.64 5.65 -24.22
C MET A 161 20.67 5.63 -23.04
N CYS A 162 20.20 4.45 -22.60
CA CYS A 162 19.34 4.31 -21.43
C CYS A 162 20.03 4.74 -20.12
N ARG A 163 21.32 4.41 -19.93
CA ARG A 163 22.10 4.90 -18.77
C ARG A 163 22.17 6.43 -18.75
N ARG A 164 22.47 7.05 -19.89
CA ARG A 164 22.44 8.51 -20.01
C ARG A 164 21.04 9.07 -19.75
N ALA A 165 20.00 8.40 -20.23
CA ALA A 165 18.60 8.81 -20.03
C ALA A 165 18.22 8.79 -18.55
N TRP A 166 18.63 7.76 -17.82
CA TRP A 166 18.45 7.67 -16.39
C TRP A 166 19.13 8.82 -15.65
N LEU A 167 20.40 9.09 -15.99
CA LEU A 167 21.16 10.18 -15.39
C LEU A 167 20.53 11.54 -15.70
N CYS A 168 20.10 11.73 -16.94
CA CYS A 168 19.33 12.90 -17.35
C CYS A 168 18.05 13.04 -16.53
N TRP A 169 17.31 11.94 -16.32
CA TRP A 169 15.98 11.96 -15.72
C TRP A 169 16.04 12.32 -14.23
N ARG A 170 16.93 11.68 -13.48
CA ARG A 170 17.05 11.84 -12.02
C ARG A 170 17.99 12.96 -11.59
N TRP A 171 19.09 13.15 -12.33
CA TRP A 171 20.23 13.96 -11.90
C TRP A 171 20.47 15.20 -12.79
N PHE A 172 19.45 15.67 -13.52
CA PHE A 172 19.57 16.80 -14.46
C PHE A 172 20.17 18.08 -13.86
N TRP A 173 19.97 18.30 -12.56
CA TRP A 173 20.37 19.51 -11.83
C TRP A 173 21.84 19.48 -11.38
N ARG A 174 22.54 18.34 -11.52
CA ARG A 174 23.94 18.21 -11.09
C ARG A 174 24.91 18.91 -12.04
N GLU A 175 25.84 19.66 -11.47
CA GLU A 175 26.89 20.35 -12.24
C GLU A 175 27.89 19.35 -12.87
N ASP A 176 28.13 18.21 -12.22
CA ASP A 176 29.04 17.16 -12.67
C ASP A 176 28.38 16.10 -13.58
N LEU A 177 27.14 16.33 -14.03
CA LEU A 177 26.36 15.38 -14.84
C LEU A 177 27.12 14.86 -16.07
N GLN A 178 27.87 15.72 -16.76
CA GLN A 178 28.66 15.31 -17.93
C GLN A 178 29.83 14.37 -17.56
N ALA A 179 30.40 14.50 -16.36
CA ALA A 179 31.40 13.56 -15.88
C ALA A 179 30.75 12.20 -15.55
N LEU A 180 29.61 12.21 -14.86
CA LEU A 180 28.85 10.99 -14.54
C LEU A 180 28.45 10.22 -15.81
N MET A 181 27.96 10.92 -16.83
CA MET A 181 27.61 10.30 -18.11
C MET A 181 28.79 9.62 -18.78
N ARG A 182 30.00 10.20 -18.69
CA ARG A 182 31.21 9.59 -19.23
C ARG A 182 31.60 8.34 -18.44
N CYS A 183 31.55 8.41 -17.11
CA CYS A 183 31.84 7.26 -16.25
C CYS A 183 30.85 6.10 -16.48
N ALA A 184 29.56 6.40 -16.65
CA ALA A 184 28.51 5.40 -16.85
C ALA A 184 28.65 4.57 -18.14
N LEU A 185 29.50 4.99 -19.09
CA LEU A 185 29.79 4.22 -20.30
C LEU A 185 30.62 2.96 -20.02
N THR A 186 31.40 2.96 -18.93
CA THR A 186 32.36 1.90 -18.59
C THR A 186 32.18 1.33 -17.18
N ALA A 187 31.62 2.08 -16.24
CA ALA A 187 31.36 1.63 -14.88
C ALA A 187 29.94 1.04 -14.76
N ASP A 188 29.84 -0.17 -14.24
CA ASP A 188 28.57 -0.88 -14.05
C ASP A 188 27.99 -0.68 -12.63
N ASP A 189 28.80 -0.25 -11.68
CA ASP A 189 28.49 -0.11 -10.25
C ASP A 189 28.32 1.35 -9.78
N LEU A 190 28.13 2.28 -10.72
CA LEU A 190 27.93 3.69 -10.39
C LEU A 190 26.65 3.88 -9.54
N PRO A 191 26.74 4.41 -8.30
CA PRO A 191 25.58 4.50 -7.41
C PRO A 191 24.40 5.30 -7.99
N GLU A 192 24.68 6.32 -8.81
CA GLU A 192 23.68 7.12 -9.52
C GLU A 192 22.82 6.33 -10.51
N LEU A 193 23.28 5.14 -10.95
CA LEU A 193 22.53 4.21 -11.81
C LEU A 193 21.60 3.27 -11.03
N SER A 194 21.53 3.37 -9.69
CA SER A 194 20.62 2.56 -8.88
C SER A 194 19.16 2.74 -9.31
N GLY A 195 18.56 1.68 -9.87
CA GLY A 195 17.19 1.66 -10.41
C GLY A 195 17.07 1.80 -11.94
N HIS A 196 18.16 2.02 -12.68
CA HIS A 196 18.11 2.24 -14.13
C HIS A 196 17.53 1.06 -14.92
N ASP A 197 17.64 -0.17 -14.41
CA ASP A 197 17.06 -1.36 -15.03
C ASP A 197 15.54 -1.25 -15.22
N ALA A 198 14.85 -0.56 -14.30
CA ALA A 198 13.42 -0.31 -14.42
C ALA A 198 13.09 0.61 -15.61
N LEU A 199 13.93 1.62 -15.92
CA LEU A 199 13.78 2.41 -17.14
C LEU A 199 13.98 1.54 -18.39
N VAL A 200 15.03 0.72 -18.42
CA VAL A 200 15.31 -0.18 -19.56
C VAL A 200 14.13 -1.13 -19.78
N GLN A 201 13.63 -1.74 -18.71
CA GLN A 201 12.51 -2.66 -18.76
C GLN A 201 11.21 -1.93 -19.20
N ALA A 202 10.96 -0.71 -18.72
CA ALA A 202 9.82 0.10 -19.18
C ALA A 202 9.87 0.39 -20.69
N VAL A 203 11.04 0.73 -21.23
CA VAL A 203 11.22 0.93 -22.68
C VAL A 203 10.99 -0.37 -23.45
N ARG A 204 11.51 -1.50 -22.96
CA ARG A 204 11.30 -2.82 -23.59
C ARG A 204 9.83 -3.25 -23.55
N MET A 205 9.11 -2.96 -22.47
CA MET A 205 7.66 -3.16 -22.39
C MET A 205 6.91 -2.28 -23.39
N ARG A 206 7.35 -1.03 -23.55
CA ARG A 206 6.79 -0.09 -24.52
C ARG A 206 6.99 -0.52 -25.99
N LEU A 207 8.11 -1.18 -26.26
CA LEU A 207 8.42 -1.80 -27.56
C LEU A 207 7.69 -3.14 -27.77
N GLY A 208 7.02 -3.68 -26.75
CA GLY A 208 6.40 -5.00 -26.79
C GLY A 208 7.39 -6.17 -26.78
N LEU A 209 8.66 -5.90 -26.42
CA LEU A 209 9.75 -6.89 -26.39
C LEU A 209 9.78 -7.70 -25.09
N CYS A 210 9.18 -7.18 -24.04
CA CYS A 210 8.86 -7.93 -22.83
C CYS A 210 7.47 -7.52 -22.35
N ARG A 211 6.85 -8.36 -21.52
CA ARG A 211 5.59 -8.06 -20.87
C ARG A 211 5.70 -8.52 -19.41
N PRO A 212 5.06 -7.81 -18.47
CA PRO A 212 4.79 -8.36 -17.15
C PRO A 212 4.18 -9.75 -17.26
N GLU A 213 4.57 -10.65 -16.37
CA GLU A 213 3.95 -11.97 -16.27
C GLU A 213 2.50 -11.81 -15.85
N ASP A 214 1.59 -12.29 -16.69
CA ASP A 214 0.17 -12.30 -16.40
C ASP A 214 -0.17 -13.56 -15.61
N PRO A 215 -0.63 -13.46 -14.35
CA PRO A 215 -0.85 -14.63 -13.52
C PRO A 215 -2.11 -15.43 -13.91
N LEU A 216 -3.05 -14.82 -14.65
CA LEU A 216 -4.33 -15.45 -14.94
C LEU A 216 -4.21 -16.72 -15.80
N PRO A 217 -3.50 -16.72 -16.95
CA PRO A 217 -3.40 -17.92 -17.79
C PRO A 217 -2.69 -19.07 -17.07
N ALA A 218 -1.60 -18.78 -16.35
CA ALA A 218 -0.87 -19.78 -15.57
C ALA A 218 -1.78 -20.41 -14.52
N ARG A 219 -2.52 -19.60 -13.76
CA ARG A 219 -3.43 -20.09 -12.74
C ARG A 219 -4.61 -20.88 -13.31
N ALA A 220 -5.17 -20.44 -14.44
CA ALA A 220 -6.25 -21.16 -15.12
C ALA A 220 -5.84 -22.57 -15.56
N LEU A 221 -4.60 -22.73 -16.04
CA LEU A 221 -4.04 -24.03 -16.44
C LEU A 221 -3.77 -24.95 -15.24
N GLU A 222 -3.27 -24.39 -14.13
CA GLU A 222 -3.02 -25.15 -12.89
C GLU A 222 -4.29 -25.76 -12.30
N LEU A 223 -5.45 -25.12 -12.50
CA LEU A 223 -6.75 -25.62 -12.03
C LEU A 223 -7.28 -26.82 -12.83
N GLN A 224 -6.71 -27.12 -14.00
CA GLN A 224 -7.09 -28.24 -14.88
C GLN A 224 -8.60 -28.42 -15.07
N PRO A 225 -9.35 -27.38 -15.50
CA PRO A 225 -10.80 -27.46 -15.59
C PRO A 225 -11.28 -28.29 -16.78
N GLU A 226 -12.43 -28.95 -16.65
CA GLU A 226 -13.08 -29.66 -17.77
C GLU A 226 -14.00 -28.74 -18.58
N ARG A 227 -14.78 -27.87 -17.90
CA ARG A 227 -15.72 -26.92 -18.53
C ARG A 227 -15.41 -25.50 -18.10
N VAL A 228 -15.16 -24.64 -19.09
CA VAL A 228 -14.75 -23.26 -18.83
C VAL A 228 -15.67 -22.27 -19.53
N LEU A 229 -16.09 -21.24 -18.79
CA LEU A 229 -16.66 -20.03 -19.37
C LEU A 229 -15.62 -18.90 -19.29
N VAL A 230 -15.27 -18.31 -20.43
CA VAL A 230 -14.39 -17.15 -20.51
C VAL A 230 -15.20 -15.93 -20.95
N LEU A 231 -15.25 -14.93 -20.08
CA LEU A 231 -15.87 -13.64 -20.32
C LEU A 231 -14.77 -12.62 -20.60
N GLU A 232 -14.43 -12.40 -21.87
CA GLU A 232 -13.32 -11.54 -22.30
C GLU A 232 -13.62 -10.78 -23.61
N GLY A 233 -13.06 -9.58 -23.74
CA GLY A 233 -13.17 -8.77 -24.97
C GLY A 233 -11.87 -8.86 -25.76
N GLY A 234 -11.69 -9.91 -26.57
CA GLY A 234 -10.41 -10.17 -27.23
C GLY A 234 -10.33 -11.43 -28.11
N GLU A 235 -9.10 -11.78 -28.51
CA GLU A 235 -8.76 -12.87 -29.46
C GLU A 235 -8.97 -14.29 -28.91
N GLY A 236 -9.40 -14.48 -27.65
CA GLY A 236 -9.67 -15.82 -27.11
C GLY A 236 -8.40 -16.60 -26.71
N ARG A 237 -7.34 -15.93 -26.26
CA ARG A 237 -6.02 -16.59 -26.07
C ARG A 237 -6.07 -17.69 -25.01
N GLU A 238 -6.71 -17.40 -23.88
CA GLU A 238 -6.91 -18.35 -22.79
C GLU A 238 -7.74 -19.54 -23.27
N ALA A 239 -8.75 -19.29 -24.09
CA ALA A 239 -9.60 -20.35 -24.63
C ALA A 239 -8.81 -21.34 -25.49
N VAL A 240 -7.82 -20.86 -26.25
CA VAL A 240 -6.93 -21.72 -27.04
C VAL A 240 -6.09 -22.60 -26.13
N ASP A 241 -5.44 -22.02 -25.12
CA ASP A 241 -4.55 -22.77 -24.22
C ASP A 241 -5.31 -23.77 -23.33
N LEU A 242 -6.49 -23.40 -22.85
CA LEU A 242 -7.36 -24.30 -22.09
C LEU A 242 -7.93 -25.42 -22.99
N SER A 243 -8.27 -25.13 -24.24
CA SER A 243 -8.72 -26.17 -25.18
C SER A 243 -7.61 -27.19 -25.47
N ARG A 244 -6.33 -26.78 -25.47
CA ARG A 244 -5.18 -27.69 -25.70
C ARG A 244 -5.01 -28.73 -24.59
N ILE A 245 -5.41 -28.42 -23.37
CA ILE A 245 -5.43 -29.38 -22.26
C ILE A 245 -6.73 -30.20 -22.18
N GLY A 246 -7.62 -30.05 -23.18
CA GLY A 246 -8.86 -30.83 -23.30
C GLY A 246 -10.10 -30.16 -22.71
N ALA A 247 -10.02 -28.92 -22.23
CA ALA A 247 -11.17 -28.22 -21.66
C ALA A 247 -12.19 -27.84 -22.73
N ARG A 248 -13.48 -27.94 -22.39
CA ARG A 248 -14.59 -27.41 -23.20
C ARG A 248 -14.79 -25.95 -22.85
N VAL A 249 -14.35 -25.07 -23.75
CA VAL A 249 -14.38 -23.62 -23.51
C VAL A 249 -15.53 -22.96 -24.26
N ILE A 250 -16.30 -22.14 -23.56
CA ILE A 250 -17.25 -21.18 -24.14
C ILE A 250 -16.70 -19.78 -23.91
N VAL A 251 -16.58 -19.01 -24.99
CA VAL A 251 -16.13 -17.61 -24.94
C VAL A 251 -17.31 -16.70 -25.23
N GLN A 252 -17.46 -15.66 -24.42
CA GLN A 252 -18.47 -14.61 -24.63
C GLN A 252 -17.85 -13.25 -24.30
N GLU A 253 -18.27 -12.20 -25.00
CA GLU A 253 -17.85 -10.84 -24.66
C GLU A 253 -18.29 -10.42 -23.24
N PRO A 254 -17.47 -9.64 -22.52
CA PRO A 254 -17.74 -9.29 -21.14
C PRO A 254 -18.68 -8.10 -21.11
N ASP A 255 -19.94 -8.34 -20.77
CA ASP A 255 -20.91 -7.27 -20.49
C ASP A 255 -21.51 -7.47 -19.09
N PRO A 256 -21.31 -6.53 -18.15
CA PRO A 256 -21.95 -6.60 -16.84
C PRO A 256 -23.47 -6.42 -16.92
N ALA A 257 -23.96 -5.65 -17.88
CA ALA A 257 -25.37 -5.28 -18.03
C ALA A 257 -26.20 -6.31 -18.82
N THR A 258 -25.59 -6.98 -19.80
CA THR A 258 -26.26 -8.02 -20.60
C THR A 258 -26.21 -9.39 -19.92
N ASP A 259 -27.28 -10.18 -20.05
CA ASP A 259 -27.30 -11.57 -19.58
C ASP A 259 -26.34 -12.47 -20.38
N LEU A 260 -26.07 -13.66 -19.83
CA LEU A 260 -25.27 -14.66 -20.54
C LEU A 260 -26.02 -15.18 -21.76
N SER A 261 -25.29 -15.54 -22.81
CA SER A 261 -25.85 -16.15 -24.02
C SER A 261 -26.60 -17.43 -23.67
N GLU A 262 -27.62 -17.76 -24.46
CA GLU A 262 -28.40 -18.99 -24.28
C GLU A 262 -27.50 -20.24 -24.28
N ALA A 263 -26.48 -20.25 -25.15
CA ALA A 263 -25.46 -21.30 -25.18
C ALA A 263 -24.70 -21.44 -23.85
N ALA A 264 -24.27 -20.33 -23.23
CA ALA A 264 -23.58 -20.34 -21.95
C ALA A 264 -24.51 -20.78 -20.80
N LEU A 265 -25.79 -20.40 -20.84
CA LEU A 265 -26.79 -20.83 -19.85
C LEU A 265 -27.10 -22.33 -19.95
N ILE A 266 -27.26 -22.87 -21.17
CA ILE A 266 -27.47 -24.30 -21.42
C ILE A 266 -26.24 -25.12 -20.98
N ALA A 267 -25.05 -24.58 -21.24
CA ALA A 267 -23.79 -25.23 -20.92
C ALA A 267 -23.29 -24.94 -19.50
N ALA A 268 -24.08 -24.31 -18.63
CA ALA A 268 -23.79 -24.23 -17.21
C ALA A 268 -24.10 -25.57 -16.51
N PRO A 269 -23.59 -25.82 -15.28
CA PRO A 269 -22.56 -25.05 -14.60
C PRO A 269 -21.15 -25.32 -15.14
N PHE A 270 -20.22 -24.39 -14.91
CA PHE A 270 -18.81 -24.48 -15.31
C PHE A 270 -17.89 -24.77 -14.11
N ASP A 271 -16.82 -25.53 -14.31
CA ASP A 271 -15.81 -25.80 -13.28
C ASP A 271 -14.89 -24.60 -13.07
N LEU A 272 -14.68 -23.81 -14.14
CA LEU A 272 -13.98 -22.54 -14.07
C LEU A 272 -14.74 -21.46 -14.83
N THR A 273 -14.93 -20.31 -14.18
CA THR A 273 -15.40 -19.09 -14.85
C THR A 273 -14.31 -18.03 -14.78
N ILE A 274 -13.95 -17.48 -15.92
CA ILE A 274 -12.94 -16.42 -16.03
C ILE A 274 -13.65 -15.12 -16.41
N TRP A 275 -13.43 -14.06 -15.63
CA TRP A 275 -13.80 -12.70 -16.00
C TRP A 275 -12.56 -11.86 -16.27
N ARG A 276 -12.50 -11.29 -17.47
CA ARG A 276 -11.43 -10.40 -17.89
C ARG A 276 -11.96 -9.02 -18.26
N SER A 277 -11.69 -8.05 -17.39
CA SER A 277 -12.09 -6.66 -17.61
C SER A 277 -11.25 -6.00 -18.72
N GLY A 278 -11.92 -5.53 -19.78
CA GLY A 278 -11.32 -4.60 -20.73
C GLY A 278 -11.09 -3.22 -20.10
N ALA A 279 -10.02 -3.08 -19.31
CA ALA A 279 -9.39 -1.83 -18.86
C ALA A 279 -10.27 -0.73 -18.21
N GLY A 280 -11.48 -1.03 -17.72
CA GLY A 280 -12.39 -0.05 -17.11
C GLY A 280 -12.72 -0.34 -15.65
N LEU A 281 -12.80 0.71 -14.83
CA LEU A 281 -13.42 0.65 -13.50
C LEU A 281 -14.94 0.56 -13.69
N MET A 282 -15.55 -0.49 -13.15
CA MET A 282 -17.01 -0.66 -13.14
C MET A 282 -17.64 0.14 -12.01
N ASP A 283 -18.86 0.63 -12.20
CA ASP A 283 -19.64 1.13 -11.07
C ASP A 283 -20.02 -0.01 -10.13
N VAL A 284 -20.33 0.37 -8.89
CA VAL A 284 -20.62 -0.55 -7.79
C VAL A 284 -21.77 -1.51 -8.11
N ALA A 285 -22.87 -1.01 -8.68
CA ALA A 285 -24.06 -1.82 -8.93
C ALA A 285 -23.83 -2.81 -10.08
N ALA A 286 -23.08 -2.39 -11.11
CA ALA A 286 -22.65 -3.27 -12.18
C ALA A 286 -21.72 -4.39 -11.67
N PHE A 287 -20.83 -4.05 -10.73
CA PHE A 287 -19.94 -5.04 -10.11
C PHE A 287 -20.71 -6.07 -9.28
N ASP A 288 -21.66 -5.63 -8.43
CA ASP A 288 -22.47 -6.56 -7.64
C ASP A 288 -23.31 -7.50 -8.55
N ARG A 289 -23.88 -6.99 -9.64
CA ARG A 289 -24.58 -7.81 -10.65
C ARG A 289 -23.67 -8.83 -11.32
N LEU A 290 -22.43 -8.44 -11.63
CA LEU A 290 -21.42 -9.35 -12.17
C LEU A 290 -21.14 -10.50 -11.19
N LEU A 291 -20.90 -10.22 -9.91
CA LEU A 291 -20.60 -11.27 -8.93
C LEU A 291 -21.73 -12.30 -8.82
N VAL A 292 -22.98 -11.85 -8.78
CA VAL A 292 -24.17 -12.73 -8.77
C VAL A 292 -24.23 -13.58 -10.05
N LYS A 293 -23.93 -12.98 -11.20
CA LYS A 293 -23.90 -13.67 -12.50
C LYS A 293 -22.83 -14.76 -12.53
N LEU A 294 -21.60 -14.44 -12.13
CA LEU A 294 -20.48 -15.38 -12.11
C LEU A 294 -20.77 -16.56 -11.17
N ARG A 295 -21.32 -16.28 -9.98
CA ARG A 295 -21.74 -17.32 -9.05
C ARG A 295 -22.83 -18.23 -9.63
N ARG A 296 -23.84 -17.66 -10.31
CA ARG A 296 -24.99 -18.42 -10.85
C ARG A 296 -24.58 -19.52 -11.83
N VAL A 297 -23.52 -19.29 -12.62
CA VAL A 297 -23.09 -20.22 -13.67
C VAL A 297 -21.89 -21.08 -13.30
N THR A 298 -21.25 -20.81 -12.17
CA THR A 298 -20.13 -21.63 -11.70
C THR A 298 -20.66 -22.79 -10.85
N ALA A 299 -20.08 -23.98 -11.02
CA ALA A 299 -20.45 -25.16 -10.26
C ALA A 299 -20.16 -24.95 -8.76
N PRO A 300 -20.86 -25.63 -7.83
CA PRO A 300 -20.64 -25.44 -6.39
C PRO A 300 -19.19 -25.67 -5.93
N GLN A 301 -18.45 -26.57 -6.60
CA GLN A 301 -17.02 -26.83 -6.37
C GLN A 301 -16.10 -26.11 -7.35
N GLY A 302 -16.67 -25.33 -8.27
CA GLY A 302 -15.93 -24.61 -9.29
C GLY A 302 -15.19 -23.39 -8.74
N ARG A 303 -14.32 -22.84 -9.57
CA ARG A 303 -13.50 -21.65 -9.28
C ARG A 303 -13.89 -20.50 -10.19
N ILE A 304 -13.69 -19.28 -9.69
CA ILE A 304 -13.83 -18.06 -10.48
C ILE A 304 -12.48 -17.34 -10.47
N LEU A 305 -11.95 -17.01 -11.64
CA LEU A 305 -10.82 -16.10 -11.76
C LEU A 305 -11.34 -14.73 -12.19
N LEU A 306 -11.20 -13.75 -11.30
CA LEU A 306 -11.69 -12.40 -11.49
C LEU A 306 -10.51 -11.43 -11.65
N GLU A 307 -10.33 -10.90 -12.85
CA GLU A 307 -9.33 -9.87 -13.15
C GLU A 307 -9.89 -8.46 -12.95
N LEU A 308 -9.16 -7.62 -12.23
CA LEU A 308 -9.49 -6.23 -11.94
C LEU A 308 -8.26 -5.32 -12.09
N PRO A 309 -8.42 -4.05 -12.49
CA PRO A 309 -7.40 -3.04 -12.25
C PRO A 309 -7.07 -3.01 -10.75
N HIS A 310 -5.79 -2.95 -10.40
CA HIS A 310 -5.42 -3.03 -8.98
C HIS A 310 -5.99 -1.85 -8.19
N PRO A 311 -6.73 -2.05 -7.09
CA PRO A 311 -7.44 -0.98 -6.38
C PRO A 311 -6.50 0.11 -5.84
N ALA A 312 -5.31 -0.26 -5.34
CA ALA A 312 -4.33 0.70 -4.82
C ALA A 312 -3.53 1.49 -5.88
N TYR A 313 -3.41 0.97 -7.11
CA TYR A 313 -2.48 1.52 -8.11
C TYR A 313 -3.16 1.94 -9.42
N GLY A 314 -4.09 1.14 -9.94
CA GLY A 314 -4.58 1.22 -11.32
C GLY A 314 -5.28 2.54 -11.69
N HIS A 315 -5.81 3.26 -10.69
CA HIS A 315 -6.44 4.57 -10.88
C HIS A 315 -5.47 5.76 -10.73
N ARG A 316 -4.28 5.51 -10.16
CA ARG A 316 -3.31 6.54 -9.74
C ARG A 316 -2.02 6.52 -10.57
N LEU A 317 -1.57 5.33 -10.97
CA LEU A 317 -0.28 5.12 -11.64
C LEU A 317 -0.44 4.89 -13.14
N ARG A 318 0.59 5.28 -13.89
CA ARG A 318 0.73 4.98 -15.33
C ARG A 318 1.76 3.88 -15.46
N PHE A 319 1.44 2.82 -16.17
CA PHE A 319 2.29 1.64 -16.31
C PHE A 319 2.87 1.53 -17.72
N ALA A 320 4.09 1.01 -17.82
CA ALA A 320 4.71 0.71 -19.10
C ALA A 320 3.94 -0.38 -19.85
N GLY A 321 3.69 -0.18 -21.14
CA GLY A 321 2.99 -1.15 -21.97
C GLY A 321 2.99 -0.78 -23.45
N PRO A 322 2.49 -1.65 -24.34
CA PRO A 322 2.56 -1.45 -25.79
C PRO A 322 1.62 -0.36 -26.33
N ARG A 323 0.76 0.21 -25.49
CA ARG A 323 -0.08 1.37 -25.85
C ARG A 323 0.65 2.68 -25.55
N VAL A 324 0.29 3.74 -26.26
CA VAL A 324 0.87 5.08 -26.07
C VAL A 324 0.64 5.53 -24.63
N LEU A 325 1.72 5.94 -23.96
CA LEU A 325 1.71 6.38 -22.55
C LEU A 325 1.26 7.84 -22.39
N ILE A 326 1.34 8.62 -23.47
CA ILE A 326 0.98 10.04 -23.54
C ILE A 326 -0.50 10.18 -23.89
N GLY A 327 -1.27 10.91 -23.08
CA GLY A 327 -2.63 11.34 -23.45
C GLY A 327 -3.82 10.60 -22.86
N ARG A 328 -3.71 9.96 -21.69
CA ARG A 328 -4.92 9.70 -20.86
C ARG A 328 -5.23 10.94 -20.03
N LYS A 329 -6.48 11.41 -20.07
CA LYS A 329 -7.02 12.25 -19.00
C LYS A 329 -6.80 11.46 -17.71
N THR A 330 -5.91 11.93 -16.83
CA THR A 330 -6.11 11.74 -15.41
C THR A 330 -7.54 12.20 -15.16
N VAL A 331 -8.44 11.26 -14.89
CA VAL A 331 -9.76 11.63 -14.39
C VAL A 331 -9.46 12.20 -13.01
N ALA A 332 -9.31 13.52 -12.92
CA ALA A 332 -9.28 14.21 -11.65
C ALA A 332 -10.59 13.84 -10.95
N GLY A 333 -10.49 13.11 -9.83
CA GLY A 333 -11.65 12.54 -9.16
C GLY A 333 -12.12 11.19 -9.70
N ALA A 334 -11.25 10.38 -10.34
CA ALA A 334 -11.53 8.94 -10.44
C ALA A 334 -11.87 8.45 -9.04
N PRO A 335 -13.05 7.85 -8.81
CA PRO A 335 -13.40 7.36 -7.49
C PRO A 335 -12.27 6.45 -7.04
N GLN A 336 -11.75 6.68 -5.84
CA GLN A 336 -10.88 5.70 -5.18
C GLN A 336 -11.65 4.38 -5.30
N GLY A 337 -11.08 3.43 -6.06
CA GLY A 337 -11.67 2.10 -6.11
C GLY A 337 -11.83 1.62 -4.66
N PRO A 338 -12.92 0.91 -4.33
CA PRO A 338 -13.08 0.38 -2.99
C PRO A 338 -11.79 -0.35 -2.61
N GLY A 339 -11.20 -0.02 -1.45
CA GLY A 339 -10.05 -0.75 -0.94
C GLY A 339 -10.35 -2.26 -0.90
N GLU A 340 -9.32 -3.11 -0.92
CA GLU A 340 -9.50 -4.57 -1.02
C GLU A 340 -10.44 -5.13 0.07
N ARG A 341 -10.47 -4.50 1.26
CA ARG A 341 -11.42 -4.78 2.35
C ARG A 341 -12.89 -4.69 1.89
N VAL A 342 -13.26 -3.59 1.24
CA VAL A 342 -14.62 -3.38 0.72
C VAL A 342 -14.92 -4.35 -0.43
N LEU A 343 -13.91 -4.65 -1.25
CA LEU A 343 -14.01 -5.69 -2.28
C LEU A 343 -14.33 -7.06 -1.68
N ARG A 344 -13.62 -7.49 -0.62
CA ARG A 344 -13.90 -8.75 0.11
C ARG A 344 -15.29 -8.80 0.69
N ARG A 345 -15.79 -7.70 1.29
CA ARG A 345 -17.18 -7.63 1.78
C ARG A 345 -18.20 -7.89 0.67
N ARG A 346 -17.99 -7.30 -0.52
CA ARG A 346 -18.88 -7.47 -1.68
C ARG A 346 -18.85 -8.90 -2.21
N LEU A 347 -17.66 -9.50 -2.30
CA LEU A 347 -17.49 -10.90 -2.66
C LEU A 347 -18.27 -11.81 -1.69
N GLY A 348 -18.10 -11.61 -0.40
CA GLY A 348 -18.79 -12.38 0.64
C GLY A 348 -20.32 -12.32 0.51
N ARG A 349 -20.90 -11.14 0.27
CA ARG A 349 -22.35 -10.97 0.04
C ARG A 349 -22.86 -11.69 -1.18
N ALA A 350 -22.03 -11.74 -2.22
CA ALA A 350 -22.37 -12.48 -3.42
C ALA A 350 -22.26 -14.00 -3.20
N GLY A 351 -21.81 -14.47 -2.03
CA GLY A 351 -21.56 -15.90 -1.76
C GLY A 351 -20.26 -16.38 -2.40
N LEU A 352 -19.24 -15.52 -2.42
CA LEU A 352 -17.91 -15.80 -2.97
C LEU A 352 -16.86 -15.57 -1.88
N ARG A 353 -15.96 -16.54 -1.70
CA ARG A 353 -14.82 -16.43 -0.77
C ARG A 353 -13.52 -16.38 -1.55
N LEU A 354 -12.61 -15.51 -1.12
CA LEU A 354 -11.27 -15.42 -1.68
C LEU A 354 -10.44 -16.64 -1.29
N VAL A 355 -9.90 -17.33 -2.29
CA VAL A 355 -8.99 -18.48 -2.13
C VAL A 355 -7.55 -18.04 -2.25
N ALA A 356 -7.24 -17.33 -3.34
CA ALA A 356 -5.90 -16.85 -3.63
C ALA A 356 -5.97 -15.49 -4.33
N ARG A 357 -4.89 -14.73 -4.20
CA ARG A 357 -4.71 -13.44 -4.88
C ARG A 357 -3.40 -13.49 -5.65
N HIS A 358 -3.40 -12.90 -6.83
CA HIS A 358 -2.23 -12.80 -7.68
C HIS A 358 -2.12 -11.39 -8.24
N GLU A 359 -0.93 -10.82 -8.20
CA GLU A 359 -0.63 -9.48 -8.69
C GLU A 359 0.20 -9.59 -9.98
N ARG A 360 -0.12 -8.78 -10.99
CA ARG A 360 0.79 -8.57 -12.12
C ARG A 360 1.68 -7.38 -11.83
N LEU A 361 2.96 -7.66 -11.57
CA LEU A 361 3.95 -6.62 -11.28
C LEU A 361 4.45 -5.97 -12.58
N GLY A 362 4.24 -4.67 -12.70
CA GLY A 362 4.76 -3.82 -13.75
C GLY A 362 5.67 -2.72 -13.21
N ILE A 363 6.02 -1.79 -14.09
CA ILE A 363 6.80 -0.59 -13.75
C ILE A 363 5.94 0.62 -13.99
N GLU A 364 5.76 1.43 -12.95
CA GLU A 364 5.15 2.74 -13.14
C GLU A 364 6.16 3.70 -13.80
N VAL A 365 5.70 4.47 -14.78
CA VAL A 365 6.60 5.19 -15.69
C VAL A 365 6.90 6.63 -15.26
N GLU A 366 6.33 7.11 -14.15
CA GLU A 366 6.64 8.46 -13.64
C GLU A 366 7.94 8.46 -12.84
N ARG A 367 8.14 7.47 -11.96
CA ARG A 367 9.31 7.36 -11.08
C ARG A 367 10.10 6.04 -11.25
N PHE A 368 9.65 5.15 -12.13
CA PHE A 368 10.22 3.83 -12.38
C PHE A 368 10.19 2.90 -11.16
N GLU A 369 9.12 3.01 -10.35
CA GLU A 369 8.87 2.18 -9.18
C GLU A 369 8.14 0.87 -9.55
N PRO A 370 8.44 -0.26 -8.87
CA PRO A 370 7.70 -1.50 -9.05
C PRO A 370 6.31 -1.36 -8.43
N ALA A 371 5.27 -1.68 -9.21
CA ALA A 371 3.89 -1.61 -8.75
C ALA A 371 3.02 -2.63 -9.48
N ALA A 372 1.92 -3.07 -8.86
CA ALA A 372 0.97 -3.97 -9.51
C ALA A 372 -0.04 -3.17 -10.35
N ASP A 373 -0.18 -3.46 -11.64
CA ASP A 373 -1.20 -2.79 -12.46
C ASP A 373 -2.55 -3.51 -12.42
N LEU A 374 -2.52 -4.80 -12.09
CA LEU A 374 -3.64 -5.71 -12.17
C LEU A 374 -3.65 -6.71 -11.02
N LEU A 375 -4.85 -7.02 -10.56
CA LEU A 375 -5.15 -7.95 -9.49
C LEU A 375 -6.04 -9.07 -10.04
N VAL A 376 -5.65 -10.31 -9.80
CA VAL A 376 -6.44 -11.51 -10.11
C VAL A 376 -6.81 -12.21 -8.83
N LEU A 377 -8.11 -12.39 -8.64
CA LEU A 377 -8.67 -13.09 -7.48
C LEU A 377 -9.15 -14.47 -7.92
N GLU A 378 -8.66 -15.50 -7.24
CA GLU A 378 -9.28 -16.83 -7.28
C GLU A 378 -10.35 -16.89 -6.20
N LEU A 379 -11.58 -17.20 -6.60
CA LEU A 379 -12.73 -17.24 -5.73
C LEU A 379 -13.37 -18.62 -5.78
N GLU A 380 -14.00 -18.98 -4.67
CA GLU A 380 -14.87 -20.16 -4.58
C GLU A 380 -16.27 -19.79 -4.11
N ILE A 381 -17.22 -20.66 -4.42
CA ILE A 381 -18.60 -20.46 -4.03
C ILE A 381 -18.78 -20.93 -2.58
N VAL A 382 -19.36 -20.04 -1.77
CA VAL A 382 -19.78 -20.33 -0.40
C VAL A 382 -21.26 -20.02 -0.21
N PRO A 383 -21.93 -20.60 0.79
CA PRO A 383 -23.27 -20.18 1.17
C PRO A 383 -23.32 -18.67 1.47
N VAL A 384 -24.41 -18.02 1.07
CA VAL A 384 -24.64 -16.62 1.43
C VAL A 384 -25.09 -16.58 2.89
N SER A 385 -24.35 -15.86 3.73
CA SER A 385 -24.68 -15.70 5.14
C SER A 385 -26.10 -15.19 5.33
N GLN A 386 -26.82 -15.77 6.29
CA GLN A 386 -28.11 -15.27 6.76
C GLN A 386 -27.97 -14.42 8.03
N THR A 387 -26.74 -13.99 8.33
CA THR A 387 -26.41 -13.24 9.53
C THR A 387 -26.02 -11.80 9.22
N ALA A 388 -26.63 -10.86 9.92
CA ALA A 388 -26.17 -9.47 10.01
C ALA A 388 -25.15 -9.33 11.14
N LEU A 389 -24.18 -8.42 10.97
CA LEU A 389 -23.30 -7.97 12.05
C LEU A 389 -23.84 -6.66 12.62
N LEU A 390 -24.18 -6.65 13.90
CA LEU A 390 -24.64 -5.48 14.64
C LEU A 390 -23.56 -5.03 15.64
N ILE A 391 -22.89 -3.92 15.36
CA ILE A 391 -21.85 -3.37 16.23
C ILE A 391 -22.48 -2.30 17.13
N LYS A 392 -22.29 -2.42 18.44
CA LYS A 392 -22.75 -1.45 19.45
C LYS A 392 -21.62 -0.47 19.75
N ALA A 393 -21.89 0.82 19.63
CA ALA A 393 -20.96 1.88 20.00
C ALA A 393 -21.66 3.00 20.77
N CYS A 394 -20.90 3.73 21.58
CA CYS A 394 -21.35 4.88 22.34
C CYS A 394 -20.37 6.05 22.20
N ALA A 395 -20.71 7.21 22.75
CA ALA A 395 -19.88 8.40 22.64
C ALA A 395 -18.43 8.21 23.15
N MET A 396 -18.18 7.26 24.07
CA MET A 396 -16.83 6.95 24.54
C MET A 396 -15.93 6.34 23.45
N ASP A 397 -16.51 5.77 22.41
CA ASP A 397 -15.79 5.00 21.41
C ASP A 397 -15.34 5.81 20.19
N ALA A 398 -15.61 7.12 20.18
CA ALA A 398 -15.41 7.99 19.03
C ALA A 398 -14.00 7.89 18.41
N GLU A 399 -12.97 7.79 19.25
CA GLU A 399 -11.58 7.72 18.81
C GLU A 399 -11.20 6.33 18.24
N ALA A 400 -11.85 5.26 18.70
CA ALA A 400 -11.51 3.88 18.36
C ALA A 400 -12.43 3.26 17.29
N LEU A 401 -13.57 3.89 16.99
CA LEU A 401 -14.64 3.35 16.14
C LEU A 401 -14.13 2.74 14.83
N SER A 402 -13.42 3.52 14.01
CA SER A 402 -12.95 3.03 12.71
C SER A 402 -11.99 1.86 12.86
N ALA A 403 -11.04 1.95 13.79
CA ALA A 403 -10.03 0.92 13.98
C ALA A 403 -10.62 -0.40 14.49
N HIS A 404 -11.65 -0.37 15.33
CA HIS A 404 -12.28 -1.58 15.85
C HIS A 404 -13.27 -2.21 14.86
N VAL A 405 -14.02 -1.40 14.10
CA VAL A 405 -14.83 -1.91 12.99
C VAL A 405 -13.94 -2.66 11.98
N HIS A 406 -12.77 -2.09 11.68
CA HIS A 406 -11.76 -2.74 10.84
C HIS A 406 -11.29 -4.08 11.39
N ASP A 407 -10.92 -4.14 12.66
CA ASP A 407 -10.47 -5.38 13.29
C ASP A 407 -11.55 -6.47 13.27
N VAL A 408 -12.81 -6.11 13.55
CA VAL A 408 -13.93 -7.07 13.49
C VAL A 408 -14.13 -7.58 12.06
N HIS A 409 -14.06 -6.71 11.05
CA HIS A 409 -14.12 -7.15 9.65
C HIS A 409 -12.96 -8.05 9.26
N ASP A 410 -11.73 -7.69 9.64
CA ASP A 410 -10.53 -8.45 9.31
C ASP A 410 -10.55 -9.84 9.97
N ALA A 411 -11.05 -9.94 11.21
CA ALA A 411 -11.22 -11.21 11.90
C ALA A 411 -12.25 -12.12 11.21
N LEU A 412 -13.38 -11.55 10.76
CA LEU A 412 -14.44 -12.30 10.07
C LEU A 412 -14.14 -12.57 8.59
N ALA A 413 -13.15 -11.88 7.99
CA ALA A 413 -12.83 -11.95 6.57
C ALA A 413 -12.35 -13.32 6.07
N GLN A 414 -11.93 -14.21 6.98
CA GLN A 414 -11.43 -15.54 6.63
C GLN A 414 -12.55 -16.59 6.53
N GLY A 415 -13.68 -16.38 7.21
CA GLY A 415 -14.82 -17.29 7.25
C GLY A 415 -16.05 -16.77 6.51
N THR A 416 -17.24 -17.09 7.03
CA THR A 416 -18.51 -16.61 6.49
C THR A 416 -18.68 -15.12 6.77
N MET A 417 -18.74 -14.32 5.70
CA MET A 417 -18.92 -12.89 5.82
C MET A 417 -20.39 -12.52 6.11
N PRO A 418 -20.65 -11.63 7.09
CA PRO A 418 -21.98 -11.11 7.35
C PRO A 418 -22.58 -10.43 6.12
N ARG A 419 -23.88 -10.62 5.90
CA ARG A 419 -24.60 -10.05 4.73
C ARG A 419 -24.69 -8.52 4.78
N GLU A 420 -24.70 -7.97 5.98
CA GLU A 420 -24.75 -6.53 6.25
C GLU A 420 -24.02 -6.22 7.58
N THR A 421 -23.53 -5.00 7.72
CA THR A 421 -22.98 -4.47 8.96
C THR A 421 -23.77 -3.22 9.35
N VAL A 422 -24.44 -3.30 10.48
CA VAL A 422 -25.23 -2.22 11.08
C VAL A 422 -24.49 -1.71 12.31
N LEU A 423 -24.33 -0.39 12.40
CA LEU A 423 -23.75 0.27 13.56
C LEU A 423 -24.87 0.90 14.39
N ALA A 424 -25.07 0.41 15.61
CA ALA A 424 -26.02 0.96 16.57
C ALA A 424 -25.31 1.92 17.54
N LEU A 425 -25.73 3.19 17.51
CA LEU A 425 -25.15 4.26 18.30
C LEU A 425 -26.03 4.59 19.51
N ASP A 426 -25.47 4.42 20.71
CA ASP A 426 -26.01 5.01 21.92
C ASP A 426 -25.67 6.51 21.98
N THR A 427 -26.72 7.34 21.91
CA THR A 427 -26.63 8.81 21.91
C THR A 427 -26.45 9.42 23.30
N ARG A 428 -26.30 8.61 24.36
CA ARG A 428 -25.96 9.10 25.71
C ARG A 428 -24.61 9.85 25.68
N GLN A 429 -24.61 11.07 26.22
CA GLN A 429 -23.40 11.91 26.28
C GLN A 429 -22.71 11.89 27.66
N SER A 430 -23.39 11.47 28.73
CA SER A 430 -22.84 11.44 30.10
C SER A 430 -23.54 10.41 30.98
N GLY A 431 -23.00 10.13 32.17
CA GLY A 431 -23.59 9.19 33.12
C GLY A 431 -23.44 7.71 32.71
N PHE A 432 -22.32 7.36 32.09
CA PHE A 432 -22.01 5.97 31.72
C PHE A 432 -21.75 5.12 32.97
N VAL A 433 -22.25 3.87 32.98
CA VAL A 433 -22.16 2.95 34.13
C VAL A 433 -20.72 2.63 34.53
N ARG A 434 -19.77 2.80 33.62
CA ARG A 434 -18.33 2.62 33.84
C ARG A 434 -17.52 3.49 32.87
N ALA A 435 -17.60 4.81 33.04
CA ALA A 435 -16.89 5.74 32.17
C ALA A 435 -15.37 5.52 32.22
N HIS A 436 -14.74 5.42 31.05
CA HIS A 436 -13.27 5.40 30.90
C HIS A 436 -12.75 6.61 30.12
N THR A 437 -13.65 7.40 29.51
CA THR A 437 -13.36 8.69 28.87
C THR A 437 -14.62 9.58 28.90
N LYS A 438 -14.48 10.86 28.52
CA LYS A 438 -15.53 11.89 28.62
C LYS A 438 -16.70 11.68 27.63
N GLY A 439 -16.48 10.93 26.55
CA GLY A 439 -17.45 10.72 25.46
C GLY A 439 -17.55 11.92 24.50
N ASP A 440 -17.59 11.64 23.20
CA ASP A 440 -17.78 12.62 22.13
C ASP A 440 -18.73 12.07 21.05
N LEU A 441 -20.01 12.41 21.16
CA LEU A 441 -21.03 11.93 20.22
C LEU A 441 -20.85 12.53 18.81
N ALA A 442 -20.34 13.76 18.70
CA ALA A 442 -20.15 14.41 17.41
C ALA A 442 -19.02 13.74 16.63
N ALA A 443 -17.90 13.45 17.28
CA ALA A 443 -16.80 12.71 16.69
C ALA A 443 -17.19 11.26 16.35
N LEU A 444 -18.01 10.61 17.19
CA LEU A 444 -18.55 9.27 16.90
C LEU A 444 -19.38 9.26 15.62
N ARG A 445 -20.36 10.19 15.50
CA ARG A 445 -21.21 10.34 14.30
C ARG A 445 -20.37 10.61 13.06
N ALA A 446 -19.44 11.57 13.14
CA ALA A 446 -18.56 11.89 12.03
C ALA A 446 -17.69 10.69 11.59
N SER A 447 -17.25 9.84 12.53
CA SER A 447 -16.52 8.62 12.19
C SER A 447 -17.43 7.54 11.60
N ALA A 448 -18.66 7.40 12.09
CA ALA A 448 -19.65 6.48 11.52
C ALA A 448 -20.00 6.86 10.07
N ASP A 449 -20.22 8.14 9.80
CA ASP A 449 -20.52 8.65 8.46
C ASP A 449 -19.39 8.37 7.46
N ARG A 450 -18.13 8.48 7.90
CA ARG A 450 -16.97 8.09 7.07
C ARG A 450 -16.98 6.61 6.71
N LEU A 451 -17.27 5.74 7.68
CA LEU A 451 -17.37 4.29 7.44
C LEU A 451 -18.51 3.96 6.46
N LEU A 452 -19.65 4.65 6.59
CA LEU A 452 -20.80 4.49 5.70
C LEU A 452 -20.47 4.96 4.27
N ALA A 453 -19.88 6.15 4.14
CA ALA A 453 -19.48 6.72 2.85
C ALA A 453 -18.41 5.87 2.13
N ALA A 454 -17.51 5.24 2.89
CA ALA A 454 -16.50 4.31 2.38
C ALA A 454 -17.07 2.93 1.99
N GLY A 455 -18.33 2.64 2.34
CA GLY A 455 -18.95 1.33 2.11
C GLY A 455 -18.40 0.23 3.01
N GLU A 456 -17.86 0.60 4.18
CA GLU A 456 -17.35 -0.34 5.19
C GLU A 456 -18.46 -0.79 6.14
N ILE A 457 -19.48 0.03 6.34
CA ILE A 457 -20.75 -0.34 7.00
C ILE A 457 -21.93 -0.04 6.06
N ASP A 458 -23.09 -0.60 6.35
CA ASP A 458 -24.28 -0.47 5.50
C ASP A 458 -25.33 0.47 6.04
N ARG A 459 -25.39 0.59 7.36
CA ARG A 459 -26.43 1.36 8.04
C ARG A 459 -25.94 1.85 9.38
N ILE A 460 -26.37 3.07 9.73
CA ILE A 460 -26.24 3.64 11.06
C ILE A 460 -27.64 3.70 11.65
N VAL A 461 -27.77 3.27 12.90
CA VAL A 461 -29.03 3.28 13.65
C VAL A 461 -28.76 3.96 14.99
N GLU A 462 -29.56 4.95 15.34
CA GLU A 462 -29.40 5.67 16.60
C GLU A 462 -30.55 5.36 17.56
N THR A 463 -30.33 5.62 18.85
CA THR A 463 -31.40 5.64 19.84
C THR A 463 -32.52 6.61 19.42
N PRO A 464 -33.80 6.18 19.42
CA PRO A 464 -34.91 7.08 19.12
C PRO A 464 -34.96 8.28 20.06
N GLU A 465 -35.13 9.48 19.49
CA GLU A 465 -35.27 10.72 20.26
C GLU A 465 -36.73 10.99 20.65
N ASP A 466 -37.71 10.51 19.87
CA ASP A 466 -39.14 10.69 20.16
C ASP A 466 -39.59 9.80 21.33
N PRO A 467 -40.13 10.39 22.43
CA PRO A 467 -40.70 9.63 23.53
C PRO A 467 -41.80 8.62 23.12
N LEU A 468 -42.56 8.88 22.06
CA LEU A 468 -43.58 7.95 21.56
C LEU A 468 -42.95 6.70 20.95
N GLU A 469 -41.88 6.87 20.16
CA GLU A 469 -41.11 5.75 19.61
C GLU A 469 -40.44 4.93 20.71
N LEU A 470 -39.87 5.58 21.73
CA LEU A 470 -39.29 4.91 22.90
C LEU A 470 -40.33 4.10 23.69
N ARG A 471 -41.53 4.65 23.89
CA ARG A 471 -42.64 3.91 24.52
C ARG A 471 -43.05 2.71 23.69
N ALA A 472 -43.17 2.86 22.38
CA ALA A 472 -43.48 1.76 21.48
C ALA A 472 -42.40 0.66 21.52
N LEU A 473 -41.13 1.05 21.54
CA LEU A 473 -39.99 0.13 21.65
C LEU A 473 -40.00 -0.64 22.96
N ASN A 474 -40.08 0.05 24.11
CA ASN A 474 -40.12 -0.60 25.43
C ASN A 474 -41.37 -1.45 25.62
N ARG A 475 -42.52 -1.04 25.07
CA ARG A 475 -43.76 -1.83 25.11
C ARG A 475 -43.63 -3.11 24.30
N ARG A 476 -43.05 -3.02 23.10
CA ARG A 476 -42.80 -4.20 22.24
C ARG A 476 -41.84 -5.18 22.89
N TRP A 477 -40.71 -4.68 23.40
CA TRP A 477 -39.63 -5.53 23.87
C TRP A 477 -39.77 -6.00 25.32
N PHE A 478 -40.36 -5.20 26.20
CA PHE A 478 -40.45 -5.48 27.64
C PHE A 478 -41.89 -5.45 28.18
N GLY A 479 -42.88 -5.06 27.37
CA GLY A 479 -44.26 -4.90 27.86
C GLY A 479 -44.44 -3.68 28.76
N LEU A 480 -43.47 -2.75 28.77
CA LEU A 480 -43.45 -1.57 29.65
C LEU A 480 -43.74 -0.30 28.87
N ASP A 481 -44.65 0.55 29.36
CA ASP A 481 -44.97 1.84 28.73
C ASP A 481 -44.04 2.96 29.21
N LEU A 482 -42.76 2.89 28.80
CA LEU A 482 -41.69 3.77 29.26
C LEU A 482 -40.99 4.49 28.11
N ALA A 483 -40.71 5.78 28.28
CA ALA A 483 -39.85 6.55 27.38
C ALA A 483 -38.39 6.52 27.87
N ALA A 484 -37.84 5.32 28.07
CA ALA A 484 -36.52 5.12 28.64
C ALA A 484 -35.55 4.54 27.60
N THR A 485 -34.31 5.03 27.59
CA THR A 485 -33.26 4.56 26.68
C THR A 485 -32.35 3.51 27.31
N HIS A 486 -32.31 3.46 28.64
CA HIS A 486 -31.42 2.62 29.44
C HIS A 486 -32.17 1.94 30.57
N SER A 487 -31.61 0.86 31.11
CA SER A 487 -32.13 0.22 32.32
C SER A 487 -31.89 1.08 33.57
N ALA A 488 -32.53 0.73 34.68
CA ALA A 488 -32.31 1.35 35.99
C ALA A 488 -30.84 1.24 36.44
N GLY A 489 -30.17 0.13 36.12
CA GLY A 489 -28.73 -0.06 36.30
C GLY A 489 -27.85 0.70 35.29
N GLY A 490 -28.45 1.49 34.40
CA GLY A 490 -27.80 2.37 33.44
C GLY A 490 -27.27 1.71 32.17
N ALA A 491 -27.58 0.43 31.91
CA ALA A 491 -27.15 -0.24 30.69
C ALA A 491 -27.98 0.22 29.49
N ALA A 492 -27.35 0.44 28.33
CA ALA A 492 -28.05 0.84 27.11
C ALA A 492 -29.00 -0.29 26.67
N CYS A 493 -30.28 0.08 26.48
CA CYS A 493 -31.30 -0.84 25.98
C CYS A 493 -31.78 -0.37 24.61
N ALA A 494 -32.28 0.86 24.50
CA ALA A 494 -32.96 1.34 23.31
C ALA A 494 -32.06 1.31 22.06
N ALA A 495 -30.81 1.79 22.14
CA ALA A 495 -29.87 1.77 21.01
C ALA A 495 -29.74 0.36 20.39
N PHE A 496 -29.53 -0.65 21.25
CA PHE A 496 -29.36 -2.04 20.82
C PHE A 496 -30.66 -2.63 20.28
N LEU A 497 -31.79 -2.41 20.96
CA LEU A 497 -33.09 -2.93 20.54
C LEU A 497 -33.54 -2.34 19.20
N THR A 498 -33.33 -1.04 18.99
CA THR A 498 -33.54 -0.39 17.68
C THR A 498 -32.61 -1.00 16.63
N GLY A 499 -31.35 -1.27 16.97
CA GLY A 499 -30.41 -1.99 16.09
C GLY A 499 -30.91 -3.38 15.69
N LEU A 500 -31.43 -4.16 16.63
CA LEU A 500 -32.03 -5.47 16.35
C LEU A 500 -33.24 -5.38 15.43
N ASP A 501 -34.13 -4.40 15.66
CA ASP A 501 -35.32 -4.18 14.84
C ASP A 501 -34.98 -3.68 13.43
N ALA A 502 -33.85 -2.97 13.27
CA ALA A 502 -33.39 -2.43 11.99
C ALA A 502 -32.66 -3.45 11.10
N CYS A 503 -32.25 -4.60 11.65
CA CYS A 503 -31.59 -5.66 10.89
C CYS A 503 -32.64 -6.53 10.19
N ASP A 504 -32.47 -6.74 8.89
CA ASP A 504 -33.40 -7.52 8.07
C ASP A 504 -33.02 -9.02 8.05
N ALA A 505 -31.93 -9.40 8.73
CA ALA A 505 -31.38 -10.74 8.73
C ALA A 505 -32.12 -11.68 9.70
N PRO A 506 -32.31 -12.97 9.34
CA PRO A 506 -32.85 -13.98 10.25
C PRO A 506 -32.03 -14.13 11.54
N ARG A 507 -30.72 -13.94 11.44
CA ARG A 507 -29.76 -14.03 12.55
C ARG A 507 -28.94 -12.75 12.66
N ILE A 508 -28.54 -12.42 13.88
CA ILE A 508 -27.73 -11.24 14.16
C ILE A 508 -26.57 -11.64 15.06
N LEU A 509 -25.34 -11.49 14.55
CA LEU A 509 -24.13 -11.49 15.34
C LEU A 509 -23.97 -10.08 15.91
N HIS A 510 -24.17 -9.91 17.21
CA HIS A 510 -23.99 -8.61 17.85
C HIS A 510 -22.63 -8.55 18.56
N ALA A 511 -21.96 -7.39 18.50
CA ALA A 511 -20.65 -7.17 19.10
C ALA A 511 -20.61 -5.82 19.84
N ASP A 512 -20.07 -5.77 21.06
CA ASP A 512 -19.56 -4.50 21.61
C ASP A 512 -18.32 -4.11 20.80
N LEU A 513 -18.16 -2.83 20.51
CA LEU A 513 -17.07 -2.34 19.65
C LEU A 513 -15.68 -2.65 20.21
N ASP A 514 -15.52 -2.79 21.52
CA ASP A 514 -14.23 -3.07 22.17
C ASP A 514 -13.87 -4.56 22.23
N MET A 515 -14.70 -5.43 21.66
CA MET A 515 -14.40 -6.85 21.53
C MET A 515 -13.28 -7.07 20.52
N MET A 516 -12.21 -7.71 20.97
CA MET A 516 -11.07 -8.07 20.12
C MET A 516 -11.24 -9.52 19.67
N ILE A 517 -11.37 -9.71 18.36
CA ILE A 517 -11.57 -11.01 17.73
C ILE A 517 -10.31 -11.33 16.94
N GLY A 518 -9.76 -12.52 17.13
CA GLY A 518 -8.66 -13.02 16.31
C GLY A 518 -9.18 -13.63 15.01
N PRO A 519 -8.32 -13.75 13.98
CA PRO A 519 -8.69 -14.46 12.77
C PRO A 519 -9.02 -15.93 13.06
N ASP A 520 -9.96 -16.48 12.32
CA ASP A 520 -10.21 -17.92 12.32
C ASP A 520 -8.96 -18.69 11.87
N GLY A 521 -8.76 -19.89 12.42
CA GLY A 521 -7.70 -20.78 11.95
C GLY A 521 -7.96 -21.29 10.53
N PRO A 522 -6.95 -21.83 9.83
CA PRO A 522 -7.15 -22.42 8.50
C PRO A 522 -8.28 -23.46 8.50
N GLY A 523 -9.28 -23.25 7.65
CA GLY A 523 -10.44 -24.14 7.52
C GLY A 523 -11.48 -24.05 8.64
N GLN A 524 -11.35 -23.11 9.56
CA GLN A 524 -12.35 -22.81 10.59
C GLN A 524 -13.28 -21.69 10.12
N ASP A 525 -14.54 -21.76 10.55
CA ASP A 525 -15.53 -20.72 10.31
C ASP A 525 -16.40 -20.60 11.56
N THR A 526 -16.00 -19.72 12.47
CA THR A 526 -16.63 -19.62 13.79
C THR A 526 -18.10 -19.22 13.66
N LEU A 527 -18.45 -18.37 12.68
CA LEU A 527 -19.82 -17.93 12.48
C LEU A 527 -20.70 -19.08 11.96
N ALA A 528 -20.21 -19.85 10.98
CA ALA A 528 -20.93 -21.01 10.49
C ALA A 528 -21.14 -22.08 11.58
N ASP A 529 -20.16 -22.29 12.46
CA ASP A 529 -20.27 -23.21 13.60
C ASP A 529 -21.35 -22.76 14.59
N MET A 530 -21.45 -21.46 14.86
CA MET A 530 -22.50 -20.89 15.71
C MET A 530 -23.89 -21.02 15.07
N GLU A 531 -23.98 -20.79 13.76
CA GLU A 531 -25.20 -20.98 12.99
C GLU A 531 -25.68 -22.43 13.06
N ALA A 532 -24.78 -23.39 12.83
CA ALA A 532 -25.06 -24.82 12.92
C ALA A 532 -25.50 -25.24 14.34
N ALA A 533 -24.91 -24.65 15.39
CA ALA A 533 -25.32 -24.91 16.76
C ALA A 533 -26.76 -24.46 17.05
N LEU A 534 -27.19 -23.30 16.53
CA LEU A 534 -28.58 -22.84 16.64
C LEU A 534 -29.54 -23.71 15.83
N ASP A 535 -29.11 -24.24 14.69
CA ASP A 535 -29.91 -25.16 13.88
C ASP A 535 -30.13 -26.51 14.56
N ALA A 536 -29.11 -27.00 15.28
CA ALA A 536 -29.18 -28.28 16.01
C ALA A 536 -30.10 -28.25 17.24
N ASP A 537 -30.31 -27.08 17.86
CA ASP A 537 -31.24 -26.91 18.99
C ASP A 537 -32.35 -25.90 18.63
N PRO A 538 -33.55 -26.36 18.23
CA PRO A 538 -34.67 -25.47 17.89
C PRO A 538 -35.15 -24.56 19.03
N ALA A 539 -34.83 -24.87 20.29
CA ALA A 539 -35.15 -24.05 21.45
C ALA A 539 -34.07 -22.98 21.73
N ALA A 540 -32.90 -23.06 21.10
CA ALA A 540 -31.82 -22.09 21.28
C ALA A 540 -32.16 -20.74 20.62
N VAL A 541 -32.24 -19.68 21.41
CA VAL A 541 -32.43 -18.31 20.90
C VAL A 541 -31.11 -17.57 20.69
N SER A 542 -30.05 -17.98 21.37
CA SER A 542 -28.73 -17.35 21.29
C SER A 542 -27.59 -18.35 21.42
N ALA A 543 -26.45 -18.01 20.85
CA ALA A 543 -25.18 -18.71 21.02
C ALA A 543 -24.07 -17.70 21.36
N SER A 544 -23.30 -17.96 22.41
CA SER A 544 -22.14 -17.14 22.79
C SER A 544 -21.01 -17.34 21.78
N PHE A 545 -20.33 -16.27 21.39
CA PHE A 545 -19.13 -16.42 20.56
C PHE A 545 -18.04 -17.20 21.33
N PRO A 546 -17.37 -18.18 20.72
CA PRO A 546 -16.39 -18.99 21.43
C PRO A 546 -15.19 -18.16 21.91
N ILE A 547 -14.66 -18.56 23.07
CA ILE A 547 -13.43 -17.97 23.64
C ILE A 547 -12.27 -18.91 23.40
N ALA A 548 -11.05 -18.40 23.57
CA ALA A 548 -9.86 -19.21 23.41
C ALA A 548 -9.83 -20.40 24.39
N ARG A 549 -9.48 -21.58 23.87
CA ARG A 549 -9.42 -22.84 24.62
C ARG A 549 -8.31 -23.72 24.09
N ALA A 550 -7.76 -24.57 24.97
CA ALA A 550 -6.80 -25.60 24.59
C ALA A 550 -7.41 -26.67 23.66
N ALA A 551 -8.72 -26.92 23.76
CA ALA A 551 -9.44 -27.86 22.91
C ALA A 551 -10.88 -27.37 22.66
N PRO A 552 -11.50 -27.73 21.52
CA PRO A 552 -12.90 -27.45 21.26
C PRO A 552 -13.84 -28.06 22.31
N ALA A 553 -14.94 -27.37 22.59
CA ALA A 553 -15.99 -27.84 23.49
C ALA A 553 -17.31 -28.07 22.72
N PRO A 554 -18.11 -29.10 23.08
CA PRO A 554 -19.43 -29.27 22.49
C PRO A 554 -20.34 -28.09 22.83
N TRP A 555 -21.26 -27.78 21.92
CA TRP A 555 -22.32 -26.82 22.19
C TRP A 555 -23.31 -27.39 23.20
N THR A 556 -23.55 -26.66 24.29
CA THR A 556 -24.46 -27.06 25.37
C THR A 556 -25.38 -25.92 25.75
N ALA A 557 -26.58 -26.24 26.22
CA ALA A 557 -27.54 -25.26 26.77
C ALA A 557 -27.37 -25.02 28.28
N THR A 558 -26.60 -25.88 28.96
CA THR A 558 -26.41 -25.83 30.42
C THR A 558 -24.97 -26.06 30.83
N ASP A 559 -24.54 -25.40 31.91
CA ASP A 559 -23.32 -25.71 32.66
C ASP A 559 -23.67 -26.40 33.97
N GLN A 560 -23.17 -27.62 34.19
CA GLN A 560 -23.45 -28.39 35.40
C GLN A 560 -24.96 -28.44 35.77
N GLY A 561 -25.82 -28.56 34.75
CA GLY A 561 -27.28 -28.60 34.89
C GLY A 561 -27.99 -27.25 35.07
N ARG A 562 -27.25 -26.13 35.09
CA ARG A 562 -27.82 -24.76 35.12
C ARG A 562 -27.83 -24.16 33.71
N PRO A 563 -28.91 -23.50 33.26
CA PRO A 563 -28.93 -22.85 31.95
C PRO A 563 -27.80 -21.84 31.79
N TRP A 564 -27.19 -21.79 30.60
CA TRP A 564 -26.23 -20.74 30.29
C TRP A 564 -26.92 -19.38 30.28
N ARG A 565 -26.20 -18.38 30.79
CA ARG A 565 -26.61 -16.99 30.67
C ARG A 565 -26.34 -16.46 29.27
N VAL A 566 -27.17 -15.54 28.83
CA VAL A 566 -27.00 -14.83 27.55
C VAL A 566 -25.75 -13.95 27.64
N GLU A 567 -24.88 -14.07 26.64
CA GLU A 567 -23.71 -13.21 26.48
C GLU A 567 -24.13 -11.86 25.89
N SER A 568 -23.76 -10.77 26.56
CA SER A 568 -24.18 -9.43 26.16
C SER A 568 -23.22 -8.79 25.18
N ARG A 569 -21.94 -9.18 25.23
CA ARG A 569 -20.85 -8.50 24.50
C ARG A 569 -20.77 -8.97 23.07
N LEU A 570 -20.52 -10.27 22.85
CA LEU A 570 -20.42 -10.88 21.52
C LEU A 570 -21.21 -12.20 21.46
N GLY A 571 -22.22 -12.26 20.60
CA GLY A 571 -23.09 -13.44 20.47
C GLY A 571 -23.98 -13.40 19.24
N LEU A 572 -24.46 -14.58 18.83
CA LEU A 572 -25.39 -14.77 17.73
C LEU A 572 -26.81 -14.94 18.29
N VAL A 573 -27.79 -14.31 17.67
CA VAL A 573 -29.21 -14.38 18.06
C VAL A 573 -30.06 -14.76 16.85
N ASP A 574 -31.03 -15.65 17.06
CA ASP A 574 -32.09 -15.95 16.08
C ASP A 574 -33.30 -15.04 16.32
N MET A 575 -33.60 -14.19 15.33
CA MET A 575 -34.61 -13.15 15.47
C MET A 575 -36.04 -13.66 15.41
N ALA A 576 -36.30 -14.77 14.70
CA ALA A 576 -37.62 -15.39 14.70
C ALA A 576 -37.94 -15.97 16.08
N ARG A 577 -36.95 -16.64 16.70
CA ARG A 577 -37.06 -17.20 18.05
C ARG A 577 -37.16 -16.10 19.10
N MET A 578 -36.34 -15.04 19.01
CA MET A 578 -36.42 -13.87 19.89
C MET A 578 -37.81 -13.23 19.86
N ARG A 579 -38.38 -12.99 18.67
CA ARG A 579 -39.71 -12.36 18.52
C ARG A 579 -40.83 -13.16 19.17
N ARG A 580 -40.73 -14.50 19.21
CA ARG A 580 -41.71 -15.36 19.90
C ARG A 580 -41.66 -15.24 21.43
N LEU A 581 -40.55 -14.76 21.99
CA LEU A 581 -40.39 -14.55 23.42
C LEU A 581 -40.83 -13.14 23.86
N LEU A 582 -41.14 -12.24 22.93
CA LEU A 582 -41.53 -10.89 23.27
C LEU A 582 -42.98 -10.84 23.80
N PRO A 583 -43.26 -9.97 24.79
CA PRO A 583 -42.30 -9.13 25.51
C PRO A 583 -41.43 -9.94 26.48
N LEU A 584 -40.14 -9.58 26.58
CA LEU A 584 -39.21 -10.20 27.53
C LEU A 584 -39.59 -9.83 28.97
N PRO A 585 -39.47 -10.76 29.93
CA PRO A 585 -39.75 -10.50 31.33
C PRO A 585 -38.91 -9.34 31.90
N ASN A 586 -39.58 -8.26 32.33
CA ASN A 586 -38.94 -7.10 32.93
C ASN A 586 -39.95 -6.34 33.82
N ALA A 587 -39.45 -5.50 34.71
CA ALA A 587 -40.26 -4.65 35.58
C ALA A 587 -39.86 -3.18 35.42
N GLU A 588 -40.74 -2.26 35.79
CA GLU A 588 -40.37 -0.85 35.93
C GLU A 588 -39.63 -0.62 37.25
N GLU A 589 -38.46 0.02 37.19
CA GLU A 589 -37.72 0.53 38.33
C GLU A 589 -37.17 1.92 37.99
N ALA A 590 -37.44 2.91 38.85
CA ALA A 590 -37.00 4.29 38.64
C ALA A 590 -37.33 4.87 37.24
N ARG A 591 -38.55 4.61 36.72
CA ARG A 591 -39.02 5.00 35.38
C ARG A 591 -38.19 4.44 34.21
N ALA A 592 -37.48 3.34 34.44
CA ALA A 592 -36.71 2.62 33.46
C ALA A 592 -37.00 1.10 33.57
N PRO A 593 -36.68 0.30 32.54
CA PRO A 593 -36.65 -1.14 32.70
C PRO A 593 -35.64 -1.52 33.79
N GLN A 594 -36.02 -2.38 34.74
CA GLN A 594 -35.14 -2.85 35.80
C GLN A 594 -33.92 -3.56 35.20
N LEU A 595 -34.17 -4.46 34.25
CA LEU A 595 -33.16 -5.31 33.64
C LEU A 595 -32.72 -4.76 32.28
N SER A 596 -31.46 -5.05 31.93
CA SER A 596 -30.98 -4.91 30.55
C SER A 596 -31.57 -6.01 29.65
N TRP A 597 -31.52 -5.83 28.34
CA TRP A 597 -32.13 -6.75 27.36
C TRP A 597 -31.74 -8.22 27.57
N HIS A 598 -30.43 -8.47 27.77
CA HIS A 598 -29.91 -9.83 27.89
C HIS A 598 -30.20 -10.45 29.26
N ARG A 599 -30.43 -9.62 30.29
CA ARG A 599 -30.87 -10.09 31.62
C ARG A 599 -32.37 -10.31 31.69
N ALA A 600 -33.17 -9.58 30.93
CA ALA A 600 -34.56 -9.94 30.67
C ALA A 600 -34.65 -11.28 29.91
N LEU A 601 -33.77 -11.50 28.92
CA LEU A 601 -33.69 -12.77 28.21
C LEU A 601 -33.21 -13.93 29.10
N ASP A 602 -32.25 -13.70 30.01
CA ASP A 602 -31.86 -14.69 31.02
C ASP A 602 -33.07 -15.22 31.80
N GLN A 603 -34.06 -14.37 32.13
CA GLN A 603 -35.25 -14.81 32.86
C GLN A 603 -36.11 -15.78 32.03
N ALA A 604 -36.25 -15.51 30.72
CA ALA A 604 -36.93 -16.42 29.80
C ALA A 604 -36.14 -17.75 29.62
N VAL A 605 -34.81 -17.69 29.62
CA VAL A 605 -33.97 -18.91 29.56
C VAL A 605 -34.06 -19.69 30.88
N ALA A 606 -34.05 -19.02 32.02
CA ALA A 606 -34.17 -19.64 33.34
C ALA A 606 -35.54 -20.32 33.55
N SER A 607 -36.61 -19.76 32.96
CA SER A 607 -37.94 -20.38 32.96
C SER A 607 -38.10 -21.49 31.92
N ARG A 608 -37.03 -21.85 31.19
CA ARG A 608 -37.00 -22.85 30.11
C ARG A 608 -37.90 -22.52 28.92
N ALA A 609 -38.22 -21.24 28.71
CA ALA A 609 -38.92 -20.80 27.51
C ALA A 609 -38.01 -20.78 26.26
N ALA A 610 -36.69 -20.73 26.47
CA ALA A 610 -35.66 -20.84 25.43
C ALA A 610 -34.31 -21.31 26.01
N ASN A 611 -33.37 -21.65 25.13
CA ASN A 611 -32.00 -22.00 25.49
C ASN A 611 -31.01 -20.92 25.03
N SER A 612 -29.90 -20.77 25.76
CA SER A 612 -28.70 -20.06 25.30
C SER A 612 -27.55 -21.06 25.22
N LEU A 613 -26.80 -21.05 24.13
CA LEU A 613 -25.75 -22.03 23.88
C LEU A 613 -24.36 -21.45 24.16
N ARG A 614 -23.47 -22.32 24.64
CA ARG A 614 -22.03 -22.06 24.75
C ARG A 614 -21.25 -23.32 24.37
N GLY A 615 -20.18 -23.14 23.62
CA GLY A 615 -19.36 -24.23 23.06
C GLY A 615 -18.38 -23.69 22.03
N GLY A 616 -18.03 -24.54 21.07
CA GLY A 616 -17.11 -24.22 19.98
C GLY A 616 -15.63 -24.38 20.36
N GLY A 617 -14.76 -24.22 19.37
CA GLY A 617 -13.31 -24.23 19.52
C GLY A 617 -12.64 -23.46 18.38
N GLY A 618 -11.34 -23.17 18.52
CA GLY A 618 -10.57 -22.48 17.48
C GLY A 618 -10.68 -20.96 17.47
N ALA A 619 -11.80 -20.38 17.93
CA ALA A 619 -11.99 -18.93 17.96
C ALA A 619 -11.19 -18.23 19.07
N LEU A 620 -10.78 -17.00 18.79
CA LEU A 620 -10.14 -16.08 19.73
C LEU A 620 -11.04 -14.86 19.93
N CYS A 621 -11.58 -14.70 21.13
CA CYS A 621 -12.42 -13.56 21.49
C CYS A 621 -12.08 -13.08 22.90
N ILE A 622 -11.75 -11.79 23.01
CA ILE A 622 -11.27 -11.17 24.24
C ILE A 622 -11.95 -9.82 24.44
N HIS A 623 -12.36 -9.59 25.67
CA HIS A 623 -12.86 -8.31 26.15
C HIS A 623 -11.83 -7.65 27.09
N PRO A 624 -11.38 -6.41 26.83
CA PRO A 624 -10.48 -5.71 27.72
C PRO A 624 -11.26 -5.16 28.95
N PRO A 625 -10.86 -5.47 30.20
CA PRO A 625 -11.51 -4.92 31.37
C PRO A 625 -11.28 -3.40 31.46
N ASN A 626 -12.28 -2.65 31.93
CA ASN A 626 -12.21 -1.18 31.95
C ASN A 626 -11.02 -0.62 32.76
N SER A 627 -10.56 -1.34 33.79
CA SER A 627 -9.38 -0.97 34.58
C SER A 627 -8.07 -0.98 33.78
N ARG A 628 -8.03 -1.70 32.65
CA ARG A 628 -6.86 -1.79 31.79
C ARG A 628 -6.96 -0.94 30.51
N LYS A 629 -8.12 -0.34 30.21
CA LYS A 629 -8.31 0.51 29.03
C LYS A 629 -7.53 1.83 29.06
N GLY A 630 -6.98 2.21 30.22
CA GLY A 630 -6.11 3.37 30.36
C GLY A 630 -4.67 3.16 29.85
N ASP A 631 -4.23 1.92 29.72
CA ASP A 631 -2.90 1.58 29.18
C ASP A 631 -3.01 1.29 27.68
N LEU A 632 -2.86 2.36 26.89
CA LEU A 632 -2.99 2.29 25.43
C LEU A 632 -1.90 1.43 24.79
N ALA A 633 -0.68 1.44 25.33
CA ALA A 633 0.45 0.68 24.77
C ALA A 633 0.24 -0.82 24.94
N ALA A 634 -0.17 -1.25 26.14
CA ALA A 634 -0.50 -2.66 26.38
C ALA A 634 -1.71 -3.11 25.55
N TRP A 635 -2.69 -2.23 25.34
CA TRP A 635 -3.83 -2.52 24.49
C TRP A 635 -3.46 -2.67 23.01
N GLU A 636 -2.58 -1.82 22.48
CA GLU A 636 -2.06 -1.95 21.11
C GLU A 636 -1.27 -3.25 20.93
N ALA A 637 -0.39 -3.60 21.89
CA ALA A 637 0.35 -4.86 21.87
C ALA A 637 -0.58 -6.08 21.85
N LEU A 638 -1.61 -6.08 22.71
CA LEU A 638 -2.65 -7.12 22.74
C LEU A 638 -3.38 -7.25 21.40
N ARG A 639 -3.83 -6.13 20.82
CA ARG A 639 -4.50 -6.14 19.51
C ARG A 639 -3.60 -6.71 18.41
N MET A 640 -2.33 -6.32 18.39
CA MET A 640 -1.36 -6.81 17.41
C MET A 640 -1.06 -8.31 17.53
N ALA A 641 -1.11 -8.84 18.75
CA ALA A 641 -0.98 -10.27 19.01
C ALA A 641 -2.23 -11.05 18.57
N ILE A 642 -3.43 -10.54 18.91
CA ILE A 642 -4.72 -11.12 18.53
C ILE A 642 -4.87 -11.17 17.00
N ALA A 643 -4.50 -10.11 16.30
CA ALA A 643 -4.56 -10.05 14.83
C ALA A 643 -3.70 -11.12 14.13
N ARG A 644 -2.72 -11.70 14.84
CA ARG A 644 -1.87 -12.82 14.36
C ARG A 644 -2.33 -14.19 14.83
N GLY A 645 -3.45 -14.26 15.55
CA GLY A 645 -3.92 -15.49 16.18
C GLY A 645 -3.06 -15.93 17.38
N LYS A 646 -2.20 -15.06 17.94
CA LYS A 646 -1.45 -15.39 19.16
C LYS A 646 -2.39 -15.41 20.36
N VAL A 647 -2.39 -16.53 21.08
CA VAL A 647 -3.13 -16.69 22.33
C VAL A 647 -2.23 -17.31 23.39
N PRO A 648 -1.92 -16.58 24.48
CA PRO A 648 -1.22 -17.14 25.62
C PRO A 648 -2.09 -18.15 26.38
N VAL A 649 -1.45 -19.15 26.99
CA VAL A 649 -2.13 -20.20 27.77
C VAL A 649 -2.97 -19.60 28.90
N VAL A 650 -2.51 -18.50 29.51
CA VAL A 650 -3.23 -17.80 30.59
C VAL A 650 -4.59 -17.23 30.15
N GLN A 651 -4.80 -17.04 28.85
CA GLN A 651 -6.08 -16.57 28.31
C GLN A 651 -7.11 -17.70 28.15
N HIS A 652 -6.70 -18.97 28.13
CA HIS A 652 -7.61 -20.09 27.87
C HIS A 652 -8.73 -20.18 28.91
N GLY A 653 -9.98 -20.25 28.43
CA GLY A 653 -11.16 -20.32 29.29
C GLY A 653 -11.62 -18.97 29.85
N HIS A 654 -10.94 -17.88 29.52
CA HIS A 654 -11.28 -16.52 29.93
C HIS A 654 -11.71 -15.67 28.74
N VAL A 655 -12.82 -14.93 28.91
CA VAL A 655 -13.23 -13.89 27.96
C VAL A 655 -12.56 -12.55 28.27
N GLU A 656 -12.27 -12.28 29.55
CA GLU A 656 -11.56 -11.06 29.92
C GLU A 656 -10.07 -11.22 29.67
N TRP A 657 -9.43 -10.15 29.20
CA TRP A 657 -7.97 -10.12 29.05
C TRP A 657 -7.29 -10.48 30.38
N THR A 658 -6.55 -11.59 30.37
CA THR A 658 -5.83 -12.15 31.51
C THR A 658 -4.34 -12.23 31.21
N GLY A 659 -3.51 -12.23 32.26
CA GLY A 659 -2.05 -12.22 32.17
C GLY A 659 -1.43 -10.82 32.09
N PRO A 660 -0.11 -10.70 32.31
CA PRO A 660 0.66 -9.49 32.03
C PRO A 660 0.80 -9.20 30.52
N PRO A 661 1.10 -7.95 30.11
CA PRO A 661 1.33 -7.60 28.71
C PRO A 661 2.46 -8.41 28.02
N GLU A 662 3.48 -8.83 28.77
CA GLU A 662 4.61 -9.63 28.26
C GLU A 662 4.18 -10.96 27.62
N ASP A 663 3.12 -11.61 28.11
CA ASP A 663 2.57 -12.82 27.51
C ASP A 663 2.08 -12.56 26.08
N TRP A 664 1.72 -11.32 25.77
CA TRP A 664 1.17 -10.87 24.49
C TRP A 664 2.22 -10.26 23.55
N CYS A 665 3.49 -10.17 23.96
CA CYS A 665 4.55 -9.62 23.12
C CYS A 665 4.74 -10.38 21.80
N LEU A 666 5.29 -9.71 20.79
CA LEU A 666 5.64 -10.38 19.54
C LEU A 666 6.83 -11.32 19.74
N PRO A 667 6.97 -12.36 18.89
CA PRO A 667 8.17 -13.19 18.91
C PRO A 667 9.42 -12.34 18.75
N GLU A 668 10.43 -12.66 19.53
CA GLU A 668 11.74 -12.04 19.41
C GLU A 668 12.41 -12.39 18.07
N ARG A 669 13.30 -11.51 17.64
CA ARG A 669 14.16 -11.66 16.47
C ARG A 669 15.57 -12.05 16.91
N HIS A 670 16.11 -13.10 16.28
CA HIS A 670 17.42 -13.69 16.62
C HIS A 670 18.43 -13.60 15.47
N GLU A 671 18.03 -13.05 14.33
CA GLU A 671 18.85 -12.90 13.14
C GLU A 671 20.03 -11.96 13.41
N ARG A 672 21.17 -12.19 12.76
CA ARG A 672 22.39 -11.41 13.00
C ARG A 672 22.20 -9.94 12.64
N PHE A 673 21.61 -9.68 11.48
CA PHE A 673 21.22 -8.35 11.04
C PHE A 673 19.71 -8.19 11.20
N VAL A 674 19.27 -7.11 11.84
CA VAL A 674 17.85 -6.80 11.95
C VAL A 674 17.60 -5.44 11.33
N PHE A 675 16.89 -5.43 10.20
CA PHE A 675 16.42 -4.19 9.61
C PHE A 675 15.27 -3.62 10.44
N VAL A 676 15.33 -2.33 10.75
CA VAL A 676 14.20 -1.60 11.34
C VAL A 676 13.75 -0.55 10.33
N LEU A 677 12.56 -0.79 9.76
CA LEU A 677 11.92 0.11 8.81
C LEU A 677 10.74 0.79 9.49
N CYS A 678 10.70 2.11 9.51
CA CYS A 678 9.58 2.86 10.08
C CYS A 678 9.09 3.88 9.06
N GLY A 679 7.78 3.88 8.80
CA GLY A 679 7.16 4.78 7.84
C GLY A 679 5.74 5.15 8.22
N ARG A 680 5.28 6.29 7.70
CA ARG A 680 3.89 6.71 7.77
C ARG A 680 3.48 7.28 6.43
N ASN A 681 2.37 6.80 5.88
CA ASN A 681 1.83 7.19 4.58
C ASN A 681 2.87 7.08 3.45
N VAL A 682 3.75 6.07 3.54
CA VAL A 682 4.66 5.74 2.45
C VAL A 682 3.85 5.03 1.37
N MET A 683 3.86 5.58 0.16
CA MET A 683 3.09 4.99 -0.94
C MET A 683 3.55 3.56 -1.23
N PRO A 684 2.64 2.60 -1.47
CA PRO A 684 3.01 1.19 -1.54
C PRO A 684 4.05 0.84 -2.62
N GLU A 685 4.06 1.51 -3.77
CA GLU A 685 5.07 1.32 -4.83
C GLU A 685 6.49 1.72 -4.39
N ARG A 686 6.59 2.77 -3.56
CA ARG A 686 7.86 3.23 -3.00
C ARG A 686 8.32 2.31 -1.89
N PHE A 687 7.40 1.89 -1.02
CA PHE A 687 7.69 0.89 0.00
C PHE A 687 8.15 -0.43 -0.64
N ARG A 688 7.53 -0.86 -1.75
CA ARG A 688 7.96 -2.06 -2.48
C ARG A 688 9.38 -1.93 -3.01
N ARG A 689 9.77 -0.77 -3.57
CA ARG A 689 11.16 -0.49 -3.98
C ARG A 689 12.14 -0.61 -2.80
N CYS A 690 11.78 -0.01 -1.65
CA CYS A 690 12.54 -0.12 -0.41
C CYS A 690 12.72 -1.59 -0.01
N TRP A 691 11.60 -2.33 0.07
CA TRP A 691 11.56 -3.72 0.47
C TRP A 691 12.35 -4.64 -0.48
N GLU A 692 12.24 -4.44 -1.79
CA GLU A 692 13.03 -5.17 -2.78
C GLU A 692 14.54 -4.96 -2.61
N SER A 693 14.98 -3.78 -2.16
CA SER A 693 16.41 -3.54 -1.87
C SER A 693 16.92 -4.34 -0.68
N VAL A 694 16.05 -4.67 0.28
CA VAL A 694 16.34 -5.58 1.40
C VAL A 694 16.37 -7.03 0.90
N LEU A 695 15.36 -7.45 0.14
CA LEU A 695 15.26 -8.82 -0.37
C LEU A 695 16.41 -9.22 -1.30
N ARG A 696 16.98 -8.27 -2.04
CA ARG A 696 18.09 -8.52 -2.98
C ARG A 696 19.45 -8.67 -2.31
N GLN A 697 19.55 -8.44 -0.99
CA GLN A 697 20.83 -8.61 -0.29
C GLN A 697 21.30 -10.07 -0.40
N ARG A 698 22.59 -10.28 -0.71
CA ARG A 698 23.16 -11.62 -0.92
C ARG A 698 23.18 -12.51 0.32
N ARG A 699 23.13 -11.88 1.50
CA ARG A 699 23.07 -12.58 2.78
C ARG A 699 21.63 -12.96 3.13
N ASP A 700 21.48 -14.05 3.86
CA ASP A 700 20.21 -14.57 4.32
C ASP A 700 20.05 -14.59 5.85
N ASP A 701 21.09 -14.20 6.61
CA ASP A 701 21.10 -14.13 8.07
C ASP A 701 20.53 -12.81 8.63
N TRP A 702 19.48 -12.30 7.98
CA TRP A 702 18.78 -11.07 8.36
C TRP A 702 17.30 -11.32 8.66
N GLY A 703 16.76 -10.52 9.56
CA GLY A 703 15.33 -10.34 9.83
C GLY A 703 14.94 -8.87 9.67
N ALA A 704 13.64 -8.58 9.67
CA ALA A 704 13.14 -7.22 9.59
C ALA A 704 12.00 -6.96 10.56
N ILE A 705 11.97 -5.76 11.13
CA ILE A 705 10.87 -5.20 11.87
C ILE A 705 10.38 -4.00 11.08
N VAL A 706 9.18 -4.11 10.51
CA VAL A 706 8.58 -3.05 9.71
C VAL A 706 7.46 -2.40 10.52
N ILE A 707 7.48 -1.08 10.64
CA ILE A 707 6.56 -0.30 11.46
C ILE A 707 5.77 0.64 10.55
N ASP A 708 4.47 0.39 10.45
CA ASP A 708 3.48 1.34 9.95
C ASP A 708 3.00 2.22 11.12
N ASP A 709 3.50 3.45 11.19
CA ASP A 709 3.21 4.41 12.26
C ASP A 709 1.91 5.19 12.01
N ALA A 710 0.81 4.44 11.91
CA ALA A 710 -0.55 4.94 11.65
C ALA A 710 -0.71 5.63 10.29
N SER A 711 -0.41 4.89 9.22
CA SER A 711 -0.81 5.26 7.86
C SER A 711 -2.32 5.16 7.65
N GLU A 712 -2.78 5.77 6.55
CA GLU A 712 -4.13 5.54 6.04
C GLU A 712 -4.41 4.03 5.89
N PRO A 713 -5.63 3.55 6.21
CA PRO A 713 -5.93 2.12 6.28
C PRO A 713 -5.53 1.35 5.02
N TRP A 714 -5.82 1.87 3.84
CA TRP A 714 -5.49 1.21 2.57
C TRP A 714 -3.97 1.09 2.33
N ILE A 715 -3.15 2.02 2.82
CA ILE A 715 -1.69 1.93 2.72
C ILE A 715 -1.18 0.81 3.63
N GLY A 716 -1.63 0.78 4.89
CA GLY A 716 -1.24 -0.27 5.83
C GLY A 716 -1.70 -1.66 5.39
N ASP A 717 -2.87 -1.75 4.76
CA ASP A 717 -3.36 -3.00 4.15
C ASP A 717 -2.42 -3.46 3.02
N GLU A 718 -2.04 -2.58 2.09
CA GLU A 718 -1.08 -2.89 1.01
C GLU A 718 0.32 -3.25 1.53
N MET A 719 0.81 -2.59 2.57
CA MET A 719 2.10 -2.93 3.19
C MET A 719 2.06 -4.33 3.81
N ALA A 720 0.99 -4.69 4.53
CA ALA A 720 0.80 -6.03 5.07
C ALA A 720 0.86 -7.08 3.94
N GLN A 721 0.23 -6.77 2.82
CA GLN A 721 0.16 -7.63 1.64
C GLN A 721 1.51 -7.82 0.93
N ILE A 722 2.34 -6.78 0.86
CA ILE A 722 3.73 -6.86 0.35
C ILE A 722 4.60 -7.74 1.25
N LEU A 723 4.38 -7.68 2.57
CA LEU A 723 5.20 -8.37 3.57
C LEU A 723 4.74 -9.80 3.84
N ALA A 724 3.47 -10.14 3.60
CA ALA A 724 2.88 -11.44 3.93
C ALA A 724 3.70 -12.66 3.44
N PRO A 725 4.29 -12.67 2.22
CA PRO A 725 5.12 -13.79 1.76
C PRO A 725 6.42 -14.01 2.56
N HIS A 726 6.79 -13.07 3.42
CA HIS A 726 8.05 -13.06 4.18
C HIS A 726 7.80 -13.03 5.70
N SER A 727 6.62 -13.49 6.14
CA SER A 727 6.19 -13.42 7.55
C SER A 727 7.09 -14.18 8.53
N ASP A 728 7.86 -15.16 8.04
CA ASP A 728 8.90 -15.87 8.79
C ASP A 728 10.08 -14.96 9.16
N ARG A 729 10.46 -14.03 8.29
CA ARG A 729 11.57 -13.08 8.48
C ARG A 729 11.14 -11.68 8.92
N VAL A 730 9.82 -11.39 8.93
CA VAL A 730 9.28 -10.04 9.15
C VAL A 730 8.33 -9.94 10.34
N SER A 731 8.62 -9.02 11.26
CA SER A 731 7.68 -8.57 12.29
C SER A 731 7.02 -7.25 11.86
N PHE A 732 5.79 -7.31 11.34
CA PHE A 732 5.06 -6.11 10.87
C PHE A 732 4.23 -5.42 11.97
N LEU A 733 4.69 -4.29 12.49
CA LEU A 733 4.00 -3.51 13.51
C LEU A 733 3.07 -2.48 12.87
N ARG A 734 1.75 -2.68 12.95
CA ARG A 734 0.77 -1.72 12.45
C ARG A 734 0.15 -0.94 13.60
N ARG A 735 0.60 0.30 13.79
CA ARG A 735 0.05 1.19 14.80
C ARG A 735 -1.22 1.85 14.28
N ARG A 736 -2.19 2.07 15.17
CA ARG A 736 -3.42 2.81 14.86
C ARG A 736 -3.30 4.28 15.26
N ARG A 737 -2.48 4.55 16.28
CA ARG A 737 -2.10 5.90 16.69
C ARG A 737 -0.65 6.14 16.33
N ARG A 738 -0.36 7.38 15.99
CA ARG A 738 1.00 7.78 15.72
C ARG A 738 1.80 7.79 17.02
N GLY A 739 2.82 6.94 17.11
CA GLY A 739 3.78 6.96 18.21
C GLY A 739 5.06 7.72 17.87
N GLY A 740 5.31 7.99 16.59
CA GLY A 740 6.55 8.61 16.13
C GLY A 740 7.64 7.59 15.87
N SER A 741 8.57 7.95 14.97
CA SER A 741 9.59 7.03 14.47
C SER A 741 10.56 6.55 15.55
N LEU A 742 10.95 7.43 16.49
CA LEU A 742 11.88 7.06 17.57
C LEU A 742 11.23 6.13 18.60
N ALA A 743 9.95 6.33 18.93
CA ALA A 743 9.22 5.40 19.77
C ALA A 743 9.07 4.02 19.09
N GLY A 744 8.90 4.02 17.76
CA GLY A 744 8.92 2.81 16.94
C GLY A 744 10.25 2.07 17.01
N LEU A 745 11.34 2.79 16.71
CA LEU A 745 12.70 2.26 16.76
C LEU A 745 13.05 1.72 18.16
N THR A 746 12.73 2.46 19.21
CA THR A 746 13.02 2.05 20.59
C THR A 746 12.32 0.75 20.95
N HIS A 747 11.03 0.62 20.62
CA HIS A 747 10.27 -0.61 20.85
C HIS A 747 10.83 -1.78 20.02
N ALA A 748 11.12 -1.56 18.73
CA ALA A 748 11.69 -2.61 17.87
C ALA A 748 13.05 -3.12 18.38
N VAL A 749 13.93 -2.21 18.79
CA VAL A 749 15.26 -2.57 19.28
C VAL A 749 15.15 -3.22 20.66
N ARG A 750 14.51 -2.58 21.65
CA ARG A 750 14.55 -3.05 23.04
C ARG A 750 13.65 -4.24 23.34
N GLU A 751 12.48 -4.33 22.70
CA GLU A 751 11.45 -5.30 23.05
C GLU A 751 11.34 -6.48 22.07
N ILE A 752 11.83 -6.34 20.83
CA ILE A 752 11.69 -7.38 19.80
C ILE A 752 13.04 -8.00 19.42
N CYS A 753 14.15 -7.26 19.45
CA CYS A 753 15.47 -7.87 19.22
C CYS A 753 15.93 -8.62 20.49
N SER A 754 16.42 -9.83 20.35
CA SER A 754 16.72 -10.73 21.48
C SER A 754 18.10 -10.52 22.12
N CYS A 755 19.13 -10.17 21.34
CA CYS A 755 20.52 -10.28 21.75
C CYS A 755 21.30 -8.99 21.50
N GLY A 756 22.11 -8.57 22.50
CA GLY A 756 22.91 -7.36 22.45
C GLY A 756 23.95 -7.31 21.32
N ASP A 757 24.37 -8.46 20.79
CA ASP A 757 25.34 -8.56 19.69
C ASP A 757 24.73 -8.43 18.29
N GLN A 758 23.39 -8.39 18.18
CA GLN A 758 22.73 -8.19 16.89
C GLN A 758 23.07 -6.82 16.30
N MET A 759 23.25 -6.77 14.99
CA MET A 759 23.47 -5.54 14.24
C MET A 759 22.13 -4.99 13.76
N ILE A 760 21.70 -3.88 14.35
CA ILE A 760 20.50 -3.16 13.93
C ILE A 760 20.85 -2.31 12.73
N VAL A 761 20.07 -2.40 11.65
CA VAL A 761 20.22 -1.58 10.44
C VAL A 761 18.96 -0.74 10.26
N THR A 762 19.05 0.59 10.32
CA THR A 762 17.87 1.44 10.07
C THR A 762 17.74 1.76 8.59
N LEU A 763 16.53 1.63 8.05
CA LEU A 763 16.21 1.98 6.67
C LEU A 763 14.85 2.70 6.64
N ASP A 764 14.84 3.95 6.18
CA ASP A 764 13.60 4.70 6.03
C ASP A 764 12.75 4.02 4.93
N SER A 765 11.45 3.83 5.20
CA SER A 765 10.57 3.03 4.35
C SER A 765 10.34 3.61 2.95
N ASP A 766 10.70 4.87 2.72
CA ASP A 766 10.66 5.57 1.43
C ASP A 766 12.03 5.66 0.73
N ASP A 767 13.10 5.20 1.36
CA ASP A 767 14.47 5.14 0.84
C ASP A 767 14.80 3.72 0.36
N HIS A 768 16.01 3.49 -0.18
CA HIS A 768 16.45 2.13 -0.53
C HIS A 768 17.98 1.96 -0.54
N LEU A 769 18.44 0.72 -0.39
CA LEU A 769 19.86 0.36 -0.42
C LEU A 769 20.41 0.33 -1.85
N ILE A 770 21.65 0.80 -2.05
CA ILE A 770 22.32 0.77 -3.36
C ILE A 770 23.19 -0.50 -3.44
N GLY A 771 22.79 -1.41 -4.33
CA GLY A 771 23.48 -2.68 -4.56
C GLY A 771 22.96 -3.83 -3.70
N ASP A 772 23.46 -5.03 -3.98
CA ASP A 772 23.08 -6.30 -3.35
C ASP A 772 24.07 -6.79 -2.28
N GLY A 773 25.23 -6.12 -2.16
CA GLY A 773 26.31 -6.46 -1.22
C GLY A 773 26.44 -5.51 -0.03
N VAL A 774 25.38 -4.78 0.35
CA VAL A 774 25.45 -3.80 1.45
C VAL A 774 25.71 -4.51 2.77
N LEU A 775 24.96 -5.59 3.06
CA LEU A 775 25.18 -6.35 4.29
C LEU A 775 26.56 -7.04 4.33
N ASP A 776 27.10 -7.47 3.18
CA ASP A 776 28.47 -8.01 3.11
C ASP A 776 29.51 -6.95 3.49
N ARG A 777 29.31 -5.71 3.00
CA ARG A 777 30.19 -4.60 3.33
C ARG A 777 30.11 -4.22 4.80
N LEU A 778 28.92 -4.25 5.41
CA LEU A 778 28.72 -4.06 6.85
C LEU A 778 29.39 -5.18 7.65
N ASP A 779 29.16 -6.45 7.28
CA ASP A 779 29.73 -7.61 7.96
C ASP A 779 31.26 -7.59 7.94
N LEU A 780 31.89 -7.23 6.82
CA LEU A 780 33.34 -7.08 6.73
C LEU A 780 33.87 -6.12 7.81
N ALA A 781 33.28 -4.93 7.92
CA ALA A 781 33.69 -3.95 8.93
C ALA A 781 33.37 -4.41 10.37
N CYS A 782 32.26 -5.12 10.59
CA CYS A 782 31.97 -5.73 11.89
C CYS A 782 33.01 -6.79 12.30
N ARG A 783 33.49 -7.61 11.36
CA ARG A 783 34.56 -8.60 11.60
C ARG A 783 35.91 -7.94 11.87
N GLU A 784 36.13 -6.74 11.33
CA GLU A 784 37.27 -5.86 11.66
C GLU A 784 37.08 -5.14 13.01
N GLY A 785 36.00 -5.43 13.72
CA GLY A 785 35.76 -4.98 15.09
C GLY A 785 34.84 -3.79 15.21
N ALA A 786 34.17 -3.34 14.14
CA ALA A 786 33.22 -2.23 14.24
C ALA A 786 32.03 -2.58 15.15
N ASP A 787 31.56 -1.60 15.91
CA ASP A 787 30.34 -1.69 16.74
C ASP A 787 29.29 -0.63 16.39
N LEU A 788 29.71 0.44 15.71
CA LEU A 788 28.88 1.42 15.03
C LEU A 788 29.41 1.63 13.61
N LEU A 789 28.52 1.66 12.62
CA LEU A 789 28.82 1.98 11.24
C LEU A 789 27.86 3.05 10.72
N VAL A 790 28.43 4.05 10.06
CA VAL A 790 27.69 5.09 9.34
C VAL A 790 28.11 5.00 7.88
N GLY A 791 27.14 4.78 6.98
CA GLY A 791 27.38 4.71 5.54
C GLY A 791 27.09 6.02 4.82
N SER A 792 27.86 6.29 3.76
CA SER A 792 27.59 7.40 2.86
C SER A 792 26.30 7.18 2.05
N MET A 793 25.67 8.28 1.65
CA MET A 793 24.42 8.28 0.90
C MET A 793 24.49 9.16 -0.35
N LEU A 794 23.63 8.84 -1.32
CA LEU A 794 23.24 9.76 -2.38
C LEU A 794 21.92 10.41 -2.02
N ARG A 795 21.78 11.70 -2.32
CA ARG A 795 20.51 12.43 -2.12
C ARG A 795 19.95 12.89 -3.45
N THR A 796 18.65 12.69 -3.67
CA THR A 796 18.00 13.07 -4.94
C THR A 796 17.69 14.57 -5.07
N ASP A 797 17.83 15.36 -4.00
CA ASP A 797 17.55 16.81 -3.98
C ASP A 797 18.79 17.70 -4.11
N LYS A 798 19.98 17.18 -3.79
CA LYS A 798 21.24 17.94 -3.84
C LYS A 798 22.48 17.05 -3.87
N ALA A 799 23.55 17.58 -4.44
CA ALA A 799 24.87 16.97 -4.41
C ALA A 799 25.65 17.55 -3.23
N ALA A 800 25.84 16.74 -2.18
CA ALA A 800 26.56 17.17 -1.00
C ALA A 800 27.39 16.02 -0.42
N PHE A 801 28.59 16.35 0.03
CA PHE A 801 29.51 15.41 0.69
C PHE A 801 29.46 15.63 2.21
N TYR A 802 29.20 14.57 2.96
CA TYR A 802 29.02 14.60 4.41
C TYR A 802 30.11 13.76 5.09
N PRO A 803 31.30 14.31 5.35
CA PRO A 803 32.34 13.55 6.06
C PRO A 803 31.89 13.26 7.48
N VAL A 804 32.06 12.02 7.92
CA VAL A 804 31.71 11.60 9.28
C VAL A 804 32.88 11.81 10.23
N GLN A 805 32.60 12.35 11.40
CA GLN A 805 33.53 12.53 12.52
C GLN A 805 32.92 11.96 13.79
N PHE A 806 33.64 11.07 14.47
CA PHE A 806 33.17 10.42 15.69
C PHE A 806 33.73 11.04 16.99
N HIS A 807 34.70 11.94 16.89
CA HIS A 807 35.28 12.67 18.02
C HIS A 807 34.74 14.10 18.10
N ASP A 808 34.71 14.67 19.31
CA ASP A 808 34.26 16.03 19.58
C ASP A 808 32.91 16.36 18.92
N LEU A 809 31.94 15.46 19.06
CA LEU A 809 30.65 15.54 18.38
C LEU A 809 29.93 16.87 18.61
N LEU A 810 30.09 17.48 19.79
CA LEU A 810 29.53 18.81 20.07
C LEU A 810 30.12 19.89 19.15
N ALA A 811 31.46 19.94 19.02
CA ALA A 811 32.16 20.90 18.17
C ALA A 811 31.91 20.63 16.68
N ALA A 812 31.82 19.35 16.31
CA ALA A 812 31.54 18.90 14.95
C ALA A 812 30.04 18.94 14.60
N ARG A 813 29.18 19.55 15.43
CA ARG A 813 27.73 19.63 15.24
C ARG A 813 27.13 18.25 14.90
N GLY A 814 27.33 17.28 15.79
CA GLY A 814 26.94 15.89 15.65
C GLY A 814 27.78 15.08 14.66
N GLY A 815 28.86 15.63 14.11
CA GLY A 815 29.86 14.88 13.33
C GLY A 815 29.33 14.16 12.09
N ASN A 816 28.16 14.56 11.58
CA ASN A 816 27.43 13.84 10.52
C ASN A 816 27.20 12.35 10.80
N VAL A 817 27.19 11.90 12.07
CA VAL A 817 26.90 10.50 12.41
C VAL A 817 25.44 10.13 12.15
N TRP A 818 24.57 11.14 12.01
CA TRP A 818 23.13 11.02 11.73
C TRP A 818 22.79 10.65 10.26
N GLN A 819 23.77 10.36 9.40
CA GLN A 819 23.52 9.92 8.02
C GLN A 819 22.67 8.64 7.96
N HIS A 820 22.06 8.34 6.81
CA HIS A 820 20.89 7.44 6.73
C HIS A 820 21.20 5.94 6.85
N LEU A 821 22.31 5.44 6.27
CA LEU A 821 22.71 4.06 6.52
C LEU A 821 23.37 3.97 7.90
N ARG A 822 22.58 3.57 8.91
CA ARG A 822 23.02 3.43 10.29
C ARG A 822 23.00 1.96 10.63
N CYS A 823 24.14 1.44 11.08
CA CYS A 823 24.24 0.08 11.57
C CYS A 823 24.95 0.08 12.93
N PHE A 824 24.35 -0.47 13.96
CA PHE A 824 24.94 -0.46 15.31
C PHE A 824 24.60 -1.74 16.05
N ARG A 825 25.48 -2.16 16.98
CA ARG A 825 25.16 -3.24 17.91
C ARG A 825 23.99 -2.84 18.80
N LYS A 826 23.03 -3.73 18.98
CA LYS A 826 21.87 -3.53 19.88
C LYS A 826 22.32 -3.03 21.26
N ALA A 827 23.37 -3.61 21.83
CA ALA A 827 23.89 -3.26 23.15
C ALA A 827 24.27 -1.77 23.29
N LEU A 828 24.68 -1.09 22.21
CA LEU A 828 24.96 0.35 22.24
C LEU A 828 23.69 1.17 22.43
N PHE A 829 22.60 0.78 21.78
CA PHE A 829 21.31 1.46 21.90
C PHE A 829 20.64 1.18 23.24
N ASP A 830 20.75 -0.06 23.75
CA ASP A 830 20.28 -0.42 25.09
C ASP A 830 21.00 0.40 26.18
N ALA A 831 22.28 0.71 25.98
CA ALA A 831 23.08 1.48 26.92
C ALA A 831 22.72 2.99 26.95
N VAL A 832 22.01 3.51 25.95
CA VAL A 832 21.50 4.89 25.99
C VAL A 832 20.32 4.97 26.97
N PRO A 833 20.38 5.78 28.03
CA PRO A 833 19.25 5.90 28.96
C PRO A 833 17.99 6.44 28.26
N ASP A 834 16.82 5.93 28.62
CA ASP A 834 15.56 6.27 27.92
C ASP A 834 15.24 7.77 27.88
N GLU A 835 15.57 8.49 28.97
CA GLU A 835 15.40 9.96 29.07
C GLU A 835 16.23 10.76 28.05
N PHE A 836 17.29 10.19 27.48
CA PHE A 836 18.06 10.84 26.41
C PHE A 836 17.34 10.77 25.06
N LEU A 837 16.42 9.83 24.88
CA LEU A 837 15.60 9.68 23.69
C LEU A 837 14.34 10.56 23.74
N LYS A 838 14.10 11.24 24.87
CA LYS A 838 12.89 12.00 25.16
C LYS A 838 13.16 13.48 25.41
N LEU A 839 12.24 14.33 24.96
CA LEU A 839 12.14 15.74 25.37
C LEU A 839 10.77 15.96 25.98
N ASP A 840 10.75 16.60 27.16
CA ASP A 840 9.50 16.96 27.85
C ASP A 840 8.60 15.74 28.14
N GLY A 841 9.21 14.58 28.41
CA GLY A 841 8.53 13.31 28.71
C GLY A 841 8.14 12.47 27.49
N GLU A 842 8.27 13.02 26.28
CA GLU A 842 7.84 12.39 25.02
C GLU A 842 9.04 12.02 24.14
N TYR A 843 8.92 10.93 23.38
CA TYR A 843 9.96 10.56 22.42
C TYR A 843 10.12 11.64 21.35
N VAL A 844 11.38 11.97 21.04
CA VAL A 844 11.68 12.96 20.01
C VAL A 844 11.17 12.49 18.65
N ASP A 845 10.38 13.34 18.02
CA ASP A 845 9.74 13.03 16.74
C ASP A 845 10.23 13.93 15.57
N LEU A 846 10.87 15.06 15.90
CA LEU A 846 11.55 15.92 14.94
C LEU A 846 13.05 15.86 15.19
N ALA A 847 13.86 15.56 14.16
CA ALA A 847 15.29 15.23 14.29
C ALA A 847 15.57 13.93 15.08
N THR A 848 14.77 12.88 14.82
CA THR A 848 14.92 11.57 15.48
C THR A 848 16.33 11.00 15.30
N ASP A 849 16.91 11.17 14.12
CA ASP A 849 18.30 10.84 13.78
C ASP A 849 19.33 11.48 14.73
N TRP A 850 19.08 12.69 15.21
CA TRP A 850 19.94 13.40 16.17
C TRP A 850 19.71 12.97 17.62
N ALA A 851 18.55 12.40 17.93
CA ALA A 851 18.22 12.01 19.29
C ALA A 851 18.96 10.75 19.74
N PHE A 852 19.22 9.80 18.83
CA PHE A 852 19.86 8.53 19.20
C PHE A 852 21.27 8.33 18.61
N MET A 853 21.59 8.85 17.41
CA MET A 853 22.90 8.56 16.81
C MET A 853 24.08 9.19 17.55
N PRO A 854 24.06 10.48 17.95
CA PRO A 854 25.15 11.03 18.74
C PRO A 854 25.36 10.32 20.09
N PRO A 855 24.32 10.00 20.88
CA PRO A 855 24.47 9.14 22.07
C PRO A 855 25.09 7.77 21.78
N VAL A 856 24.61 7.07 20.75
CA VAL A 856 25.18 5.78 20.34
C VAL A 856 26.65 5.92 19.91
N ALA A 857 27.00 7.00 19.22
CA ALA A 857 28.37 7.27 18.80
C ALA A 857 29.32 7.58 19.97
N VAL A 858 28.84 8.25 21.02
CA VAL A 858 29.60 8.45 22.27
C VAL A 858 29.91 7.11 22.96
N LEU A 859 28.98 6.16 22.92
CA LEU A 859 29.13 4.86 23.58
C LEU A 859 29.90 3.84 22.74
N ALA A 860 30.04 4.07 21.43
CA ALA A 860 30.74 3.19 20.51
C ALA A 860 32.25 3.16 20.79
N ARG A 861 32.85 1.96 20.75
CA ARG A 861 34.29 1.75 20.97
C ARG A 861 35.08 1.82 19.66
N ASN A 862 34.50 1.34 18.57
CA ASN A 862 35.15 1.30 17.26
C ASN A 862 34.16 1.73 16.17
N PRO A 863 33.76 3.01 16.16
CA PRO A 863 32.87 3.52 15.13
C PRO A 863 33.58 3.67 13.78
N VAL A 864 32.94 3.25 12.69
CA VAL A 864 33.50 3.23 11.34
C VAL A 864 32.62 4.01 10.36
N TRP A 865 33.25 4.82 9.51
CA TRP A 865 32.59 5.44 8.36
C TRP A 865 32.85 4.63 7.09
N ILE A 866 31.79 4.09 6.50
CA ILE A 866 31.84 3.46 5.19
C ILE A 866 31.64 4.54 4.15
N ARG A 867 32.72 4.85 3.43
CA ARG A 867 32.74 5.91 2.41
C ARG A 867 31.96 5.54 1.15
N ASP A 868 31.84 4.25 0.87
CA ASP A 868 31.06 3.72 -0.24
C ASP A 868 29.62 4.22 -0.15
N VAL A 869 29.06 4.66 -1.28
CA VAL A 869 27.67 5.11 -1.32
C VAL A 869 26.76 3.89 -1.41
N LEU A 870 26.18 3.52 -0.27
CA LEU A 870 25.38 2.30 -0.13
C LEU A 870 23.89 2.57 0.07
N TYR A 871 23.48 3.85 0.01
CA TYR A 871 22.14 4.28 0.39
C TYR A 871 21.62 5.39 -0.52
N LEU A 872 20.41 5.27 -1.04
CA LEU A 872 19.73 6.34 -1.74
C LEU A 872 18.68 6.97 -0.82
N HIS A 873 18.91 8.23 -0.48
CA HIS A 873 17.98 9.05 0.28
C HIS A 873 17.12 9.92 -0.65
N GLU A 874 15.81 9.78 -0.53
CA GLU A 874 14.79 10.56 -1.23
C GLU A 874 14.04 11.47 -0.25
N PRO A 875 14.44 12.74 -0.11
CA PRO A 875 13.77 13.64 0.82
C PRO A 875 12.29 13.82 0.46
N GLY A 876 11.45 13.86 1.50
CA GLY A 876 10.05 14.26 1.37
C GLY A 876 9.88 15.75 1.02
N VAL A 877 8.65 16.25 1.20
CA VAL A 877 8.30 17.65 0.91
C VAL A 877 9.22 18.63 1.64
N ALA A 878 9.66 19.67 0.92
CA ALA A 878 10.50 20.72 1.47
C ALA A 878 9.91 21.29 2.77
N ARG A 879 10.74 21.38 3.80
CA ARG A 879 10.31 21.85 5.12
C ARG A 879 10.05 23.36 5.08
N THR A 880 9.02 23.80 5.78
CA THR A 880 8.78 25.23 6.01
C THR A 880 9.90 25.82 6.87
N LEU A 881 10.15 27.13 6.75
CA LEU A 881 11.15 27.82 7.58
C LEU A 881 10.87 27.63 9.08
N ALA A 882 9.61 27.70 9.50
CA ALA A 882 9.23 27.46 10.89
C ALA A 882 9.63 26.06 11.37
N ARG A 883 9.32 25.02 10.58
CA ARG A 883 9.68 23.63 10.92
C ARG A 883 11.18 23.38 10.90
N ALA A 884 11.92 24.08 10.03
CA ALA A 884 13.38 24.06 10.03
C ALA A 884 13.95 24.67 11.30
N SER A 885 13.48 25.86 11.72
CA SER A 885 13.90 26.53 12.95
C SER A 885 13.57 25.71 14.21
N GLU A 886 12.37 25.13 14.28
CA GLU A 886 11.97 24.24 15.37
C GLU A 886 12.90 23.01 15.47
N ARG A 887 13.22 22.39 14.32
CA ARG A 887 14.16 21.26 14.26
C ARG A 887 15.53 21.66 14.81
N GLU A 888 16.03 22.83 14.44
CA GLU A 888 17.34 23.31 14.92
C GLU A 888 17.34 23.60 16.44
N ALA A 889 16.25 24.15 16.97
CA ALA A 889 16.09 24.33 18.42
C ALA A 889 16.10 22.99 19.17
N ILE A 890 15.41 21.97 18.64
CA ILE A 890 15.41 20.62 19.19
C ILE A 890 16.83 20.02 19.15
N ILE A 891 17.53 20.13 18.02
CA ILE A 891 18.93 19.65 17.91
C ILE A 891 19.82 20.31 18.95
N GLY A 892 19.69 21.62 19.17
CA GLY A 892 20.45 22.33 20.22
C GLY A 892 20.20 21.75 21.62
N ARG A 893 18.94 21.46 21.96
CA ARG A 893 18.56 20.83 23.25
C ARG A 893 19.16 19.43 23.40
N LEU A 894 19.16 18.63 22.33
CA LEU A 894 19.70 17.27 22.34
C LEU A 894 21.22 17.28 22.51
N MET A 895 21.93 18.08 21.72
CA MET A 895 23.39 18.18 21.78
C MET A 895 23.89 18.70 23.13
N ALA A 896 23.14 19.58 23.79
CA ALA A 896 23.49 20.10 25.12
C ALA A 896 23.48 19.01 26.21
N ARG A 897 22.82 17.87 26.00
CA ARG A 897 22.79 16.75 26.95
C ARG A 897 23.97 15.79 26.76
N LEU A 898 24.62 15.81 25.60
CA LEU A 898 25.66 14.83 25.24
C LEU A 898 26.84 14.76 26.24
N PRO A 899 27.36 15.88 26.78
CA PRO A 899 28.42 15.83 27.79
C PRO A 899 28.04 15.09 29.09
N LEU A 900 26.74 15.07 29.44
CA LEU A 900 26.27 14.33 30.60
C LEU A 900 26.40 12.82 30.40
N LEU A 901 26.17 12.35 29.16
CA LEU A 901 26.32 10.93 28.83
C LEU A 901 27.80 10.52 28.80
N GLU A 902 28.67 11.36 28.24
CA GLU A 902 30.13 11.14 28.24
C GLU A 902 30.66 11.01 29.68
N ALA A 903 30.19 11.83 30.61
CA ALA A 903 30.56 11.76 32.02
C ALA A 903 30.02 10.50 32.75
N MET A 904 28.98 9.86 32.22
CA MET A 904 28.43 8.61 32.76
C MET A 904 29.12 7.36 32.20
N SER A 905 29.79 7.46 31.04
CA SER A 905 30.45 6.34 30.36
C SER A 905 31.95 6.24 30.62
N CYS A 906 32.59 7.32 31.09
CA CYS A 906 33.92 7.32 31.71
C CYS A 906 33.87 6.78 33.15
#